data_AF-A0A954FG90-F1
#
_entry.id   AF-A0A954FG90-F1
#
_cell.length_a   1.000
_cell.length_b   1.000
_cell.length_c   1.000
_cell.angle_alpha   90.00
_cell.angle_beta   90.00
_cell.angle_gamma   90.00
#
_symmetry.space_group_name_H-M   'P 1'
#
loop_
_entity.id
_entity.type
_entity.pdbx_description
1 polymer ?
#
loop_
_entity_poly.entity_id
_entity_poly.type
_entity_poly.pdbx_seq_one_letter_code
_entity_poly.pdbx_strand_id
1 'polypeptide(L)'
;MKPFAFSVSAILSILFLCQSATAQRMVAIKNATSIKVGERTIATVKSGEQVWAYNTEGDWTWIKHPSYSEKGWIPLKDHQNIQQTAQQKEFITEGARLQKVAAGIKTGFYSAERNKTQRLIWENFQKAWGDDHPNTAVALVNYGIELDNNGEYQKSIQILSKCLPVVARWKGTDDHDYLLTLEVLSAAQFRSAQYKEALKNLERAIQIRETHYKDDIEGLAKLVSNLGVMYEKQGNITQARILIERSIKLRTEALGPSHKETLTGKLQLAALLNILGDIPGSKKLLEEIIITNRKLGREEEEQMIDAQFQFMQLLQNNQEWDQAVKIGKELMPVVRRKYRTDHPLYIKITTAIALQADDDQAAAELARESFNASIRTLGPRHPQTLMLQFELAALEYRINKRDVAVKALRELVQIYDELERSTERRNTDDRELAQVLSVLGIVEADSGNWKAAAAAFDRERRLSKRFTDKVLPGLSQQEQLRFLTGHDAQQYHQAIGIMWQQRTDDMITQTSLEATLNRKALVQETLSSHERLLRQFQGAAKKVAESLFSIRRELASLTLKSDLTEQQKQNQFDILNRQEQTLIQQLGLAGTAADQSKWVTLQEVRNKLPADSVLVEFVRLTPYVFEKEGATSQKHRYAAWIIPPAGRGSVKTIDLGTASEIEATLRTGLQSIQKGAAQTLQTGESQAKQATQKLLQALFQQTLQPLLPHLQDYQQVILAPDASLWLVPWAALPLDENRFAVEQFEFRYVVSGRELLKETSSRGA
;
A
#
# COMPACT_ATOMS: atom_id res chain seq x y z
N MET A 1 -12.61 6.23 10.92
CA MET A 1 -12.87 7.07 9.72
C MET A 1 -13.09 6.16 8.54
N LYS A 2 -14.28 6.20 7.94
CA LYS A 2 -14.41 5.77 6.55
C LYS A 2 -13.42 6.64 5.75
N PRO A 3 -12.46 6.07 5.01
CA PRO A 3 -11.50 6.86 4.26
C PRO A 3 -12.26 7.58 3.16
N PHE A 4 -12.66 8.85 3.38
CA PHE A 4 -13.45 9.69 2.47
C PHE A 4 -14.20 8.85 1.43
N ALA A 5 -15.06 7.96 1.94
CA ALA A 5 -15.80 7.08 1.07
C ALA A 5 -16.72 8.00 0.28
N PHE A 6 -16.79 7.80 -1.04
CA PHE A 6 -17.86 8.33 -1.89
C PHE A 6 -19.17 8.32 -1.11
N SER A 7 -19.51 9.44 -0.47
CA SER A 7 -20.69 9.51 0.37
C SER A 7 -21.86 9.81 -0.56
N VAL A 8 -22.27 8.77 -1.27
CA VAL A 8 -23.65 8.70 -1.77
C VAL A 8 -24.60 8.96 -0.59
N SER A 9 -24.18 8.58 0.63
CA SER A 9 -24.89 8.64 1.91
C SER A 9 -25.29 10.01 2.48
N ALA A 10 -24.77 11.16 2.02
CA ALA A 10 -25.26 12.45 2.55
C ALA A 10 -26.55 12.95 1.85
N ILE A 11 -26.97 12.33 0.74
CA ILE A 11 -28.23 12.65 0.03
C ILE A 11 -29.15 11.42 -0.03
N LEU A 12 -29.33 10.73 1.10
CA LEU A 12 -30.50 9.85 1.27
C LEU A 12 -31.41 10.31 2.41
N SER A 13 -31.12 11.47 3.01
CA SER A 13 -31.90 12.07 4.10
C SER A 13 -32.99 13.03 3.61
N ILE A 14 -33.04 13.35 2.31
CA ILE A 14 -34.22 13.95 1.71
C ILE A 14 -34.86 12.87 0.85
N LEU A 15 -36.02 12.42 1.32
CA LEU A 15 -37.03 11.66 0.58
C LEU A 15 -37.28 12.29 -0.80
N PHE A 16 -36.47 11.94 -1.78
CA PHE A 16 -36.88 11.97 -3.18
C PHE A 16 -36.84 10.52 -3.67
N LEU A 17 -37.87 9.76 -3.29
CA LEU A 17 -38.45 8.79 -4.23
C LEU A 17 -38.54 9.54 -5.56
N CYS A 18 -37.93 9.03 -6.64
CA CYS A 18 -37.96 9.63 -7.98
C CYS A 18 -39.30 10.33 -8.22
N GLN A 19 -39.31 11.67 -8.18
CA GLN A 19 -40.54 12.47 -8.23
C GLN A 19 -41.07 12.65 -9.67
N SER A 20 -40.46 12.01 -10.66
CA SER A 20 -40.85 12.21 -12.05
C SER A 20 -42.11 11.40 -12.38
N ALA A 21 -43.14 12.11 -12.88
CA ALA A 21 -44.46 11.59 -13.29
C ALA A 21 -44.41 10.13 -13.76
N THR A 22 -45.18 9.27 -13.08
CA THR A 22 -45.30 7.84 -13.39
C THR A 22 -45.91 7.69 -14.77
N ALA A 23 -45.26 6.93 -15.66
CA ALA A 23 -45.96 6.39 -16.82
C ALA A 23 -47.13 5.55 -16.28
N GLN A 24 -48.37 5.99 -16.54
CA GLN A 24 -49.56 5.41 -15.92
C GLN A 24 -50.09 4.23 -16.73
N ARG A 25 -49.99 4.31 -18.07
CA ARG A 25 -50.54 3.31 -18.99
C ARG A 25 -49.84 3.31 -20.33
N MET A 26 -49.84 2.15 -21.00
CA MET A 26 -49.42 2.04 -22.39
C MET A 26 -50.59 2.36 -23.30
N VAL A 27 -50.33 3.11 -24.37
CA VAL A 27 -51.33 3.39 -25.40
C VAL A 27 -50.80 2.97 -26.76
N ALA A 28 -51.66 2.33 -27.54
CA ALA A 28 -51.41 2.02 -28.94
C ALA A 28 -51.89 3.18 -29.80
N ILE A 29 -51.03 3.74 -30.63
CA ILE A 29 -51.39 4.80 -31.57
C ILE A 29 -52.26 4.22 -32.66
N LYS A 30 -53.51 4.69 -32.75
CA LYS A 30 -54.47 4.29 -33.80
C LYS A 30 -54.20 5.03 -35.09
N ASN A 31 -54.05 6.35 -34.99
CA ASN A 31 -53.85 7.24 -36.13
C ASN A 31 -52.47 7.86 -35.98
N ALA A 32 -51.69 7.87 -37.07
CA ALA A 32 -50.41 8.55 -37.06
C ALA A 32 -50.60 10.00 -36.61
N THR A 33 -49.90 10.43 -35.56
CA THR A 33 -50.16 11.69 -34.89
C THR A 33 -48.85 12.38 -34.50
N SER A 34 -48.92 13.70 -34.37
CA SER A 34 -47.78 14.54 -34.03
C SER A 34 -47.77 14.80 -32.52
N ILE A 35 -46.63 14.58 -31.89
CA ILE A 35 -46.40 14.98 -30.50
C ILE A 35 -46.15 16.47 -30.47
N LYS A 36 -46.99 17.22 -29.74
CA LYS A 36 -46.93 18.68 -29.69
C LYS A 36 -46.48 19.23 -28.33
N VAL A 37 -45.62 20.24 -28.36
CA VAL A 37 -45.24 21.06 -27.20
C VAL A 37 -45.59 22.51 -27.53
N GLY A 38 -46.72 22.99 -27.01
CA GLY A 38 -47.36 24.20 -27.53
C GLY A 38 -47.73 24.02 -29.01
N GLU A 39 -47.33 24.96 -29.86
CA GLU A 39 -47.53 24.89 -31.32
C GLU A 39 -46.45 24.05 -32.05
N ARG A 40 -45.35 23.70 -31.37
CA ARG A 40 -44.24 22.97 -31.99
C ARG A 40 -44.52 21.48 -32.03
N THR A 41 -44.39 20.88 -33.20
CA THR A 41 -44.34 19.41 -33.35
C THR A 41 -42.91 18.92 -33.08
N ILE A 42 -42.75 18.04 -32.09
CA ILE A 42 -41.43 17.50 -31.71
C ILE A 42 -41.15 16.12 -32.33
N ALA A 43 -42.20 15.36 -32.65
CA ALA A 43 -42.09 14.03 -33.24
C ALA A 43 -43.39 13.65 -33.94
N THR A 44 -43.33 12.65 -34.83
CA THR A 44 -44.51 11.94 -35.33
C THR A 44 -44.44 10.49 -34.87
N VAL A 45 -45.57 9.98 -34.38
CA VAL A 45 -45.72 8.61 -33.90
C VAL A 45 -46.59 7.87 -34.89
N LYS A 46 -46.12 6.75 -35.42
CA LYS A 46 -46.85 6.04 -36.48
C LYS A 46 -48.02 5.25 -35.91
N SER A 47 -49.03 5.00 -36.75
CA SER A 47 -50.09 4.04 -36.42
C SER A 47 -49.49 2.67 -36.11
N GLY A 48 -49.98 2.04 -35.04
CA GLY A 48 -49.48 0.77 -34.51
C GLY A 48 -48.35 0.87 -33.50
N GLU A 49 -47.71 2.04 -33.33
CA GLU A 49 -46.68 2.22 -32.30
C GLU A 49 -47.28 2.25 -30.90
N GLN A 50 -46.55 1.66 -29.94
CA GLN A 50 -46.92 1.66 -28.53
C GLN A 50 -46.07 2.68 -27.78
N VAL A 51 -46.74 3.58 -27.07
CA VAL A 51 -46.08 4.65 -26.30
C VAL A 51 -46.62 4.71 -24.89
N TRP A 52 -45.78 5.18 -23.97
CA TRP A 52 -46.17 5.36 -22.58
C TRP A 52 -46.87 6.70 -22.38
N ALA A 53 -48.08 6.65 -21.84
CA ALA A 53 -48.85 7.81 -21.43
C ALA A 53 -48.61 8.13 -19.96
N TYR A 54 -48.32 9.40 -19.69
CA TYR A 54 -47.96 9.93 -18.38
C TYR A 54 -49.13 10.65 -17.70
N ASN A 55 -49.93 11.38 -18.47
CA ASN A 55 -51.12 12.07 -17.98
C ASN A 55 -52.16 12.23 -19.10
N THR A 56 -53.42 12.46 -18.76
CA THR A 56 -54.49 12.75 -19.72
C THR A 56 -55.32 13.91 -19.19
N GLU A 57 -55.40 14.99 -19.97
CA GLU A 57 -56.13 16.20 -19.63
C GLU A 57 -57.03 16.58 -20.81
N GLY A 58 -58.34 16.60 -20.57
CA GLY A 58 -59.33 16.79 -21.63
C GLY A 58 -59.16 15.79 -22.78
N ASP A 59 -59.11 16.32 -24.01
CA ASP A 59 -58.94 15.54 -25.24
C ASP A 59 -57.47 15.24 -25.59
N TRP A 60 -56.55 15.41 -24.66
CA TRP A 60 -55.12 15.26 -24.92
C TRP A 60 -54.46 14.30 -23.92
N THR A 61 -53.47 13.56 -24.41
CA THR A 61 -52.66 12.65 -23.61
C THR A 61 -51.20 13.01 -23.74
N TRP A 62 -50.56 13.14 -22.58
CA TRP A 62 -49.16 13.48 -22.47
C TRP A 62 -48.33 12.22 -22.61
N ILE A 63 -47.55 12.15 -23.69
CA ILE A 63 -46.69 11.00 -24.00
C ILE A 63 -45.23 11.45 -24.14
N LYS A 64 -44.32 10.48 -24.05
CA LYS A 64 -42.92 10.67 -24.41
C LYS A 64 -42.53 9.68 -25.50
N HIS A 65 -42.07 10.18 -26.64
CA HIS A 65 -41.50 9.32 -27.67
C HIS A 65 -40.09 8.89 -27.26
N PRO A 66 -39.73 7.61 -27.41
CA PRO A 66 -38.43 7.10 -26.99
C PRO A 66 -37.21 7.73 -27.71
N SER A 67 -37.42 8.42 -28.83
CA SER A 67 -36.35 9.11 -29.57
C SER A 67 -36.18 10.59 -29.22
N TYR A 68 -37.01 11.16 -28.34
CA TYR A 68 -36.99 12.60 -28.03
C TYR A 68 -37.04 12.84 -26.51
N SER A 69 -36.23 13.80 -26.02
CA SER A 69 -36.13 14.14 -24.59
C SER A 69 -37.36 14.89 -24.07
N GLU A 70 -38.01 15.67 -24.92
CA GLU A 70 -39.20 16.43 -24.58
C GLU A 70 -40.47 15.55 -24.58
N LYS A 71 -41.37 15.82 -23.64
CA LYS A 71 -42.71 15.22 -23.58
C LYS A 71 -43.68 16.13 -24.31
N GLY A 72 -44.71 15.58 -24.96
CA GLY A 72 -45.73 16.41 -25.57
C GLY A 72 -47.08 15.71 -25.67
N TRP A 73 -48.04 16.46 -26.17
CA TRP A 73 -49.43 16.07 -26.23
C TRP A 73 -49.76 15.40 -27.55
N ILE A 74 -50.50 14.31 -27.48
CA ILE A 74 -51.21 13.71 -28.61
C ILE A 74 -52.72 13.73 -28.35
N PRO A 75 -53.58 13.83 -29.37
CA PRO A 75 -55.01 13.76 -29.19
C PRO A 75 -55.44 12.41 -28.63
N LEU A 76 -56.38 12.40 -27.67
CA LEU A 76 -56.94 11.20 -27.07
C LEU A 76 -57.59 10.28 -28.11
N LYS A 77 -58.21 10.87 -29.12
CA LYS A 77 -58.83 10.16 -30.27
C LYS A 77 -57.82 9.37 -31.11
N ASP A 78 -56.54 9.72 -31.05
CA ASP A 78 -55.50 9.12 -31.90
C ASP A 78 -54.85 7.89 -31.25
N HIS A 79 -55.26 7.49 -30.04
CA HIS A 79 -54.70 6.33 -29.36
C HIS A 79 -55.76 5.48 -28.64
N GLN A 80 -55.36 4.28 -28.24
CA GLN A 80 -56.15 3.36 -27.41
C GLN A 80 -55.36 2.92 -26.19
N ASN A 81 -55.99 2.92 -25.03
CA ASN A 81 -55.41 2.29 -23.84
C ASN A 81 -55.24 0.79 -24.04
N ILE A 82 -54.03 0.29 -23.79
CA ILE A 82 -53.77 -1.14 -23.65
C ILE A 82 -54.13 -1.52 -22.21
N GLN A 83 -55.15 -2.36 -22.05
CA GLN A 83 -55.62 -2.83 -20.75
C GLN A 83 -54.59 -3.76 -20.11
N GLN A 84 -54.20 -3.48 -18.86
CA GLN A 84 -53.37 -4.38 -18.06
C GLN A 84 -54.19 -5.59 -17.60
N THR A 85 -53.58 -6.76 -17.61
CA THR A 85 -54.17 -8.00 -17.05
C THR A 85 -54.37 -7.88 -15.54
N ALA A 86 -55.25 -8.71 -14.96
CA ALA A 86 -55.45 -8.75 -13.51
C ALA A 86 -54.14 -9.03 -12.74
N GLN A 87 -53.31 -9.93 -13.28
CA GLN A 87 -52.01 -10.28 -12.71
C GLN A 87 -51.00 -9.11 -12.77
N GLN A 88 -50.98 -8.34 -13.87
CA GLN A 88 -50.14 -7.13 -13.96
C GLN A 88 -50.57 -6.07 -12.94
N LYS A 89 -51.89 -5.86 -12.76
CA LYS A 89 -52.41 -4.91 -11.76
C LYS A 89 -52.01 -5.29 -10.33
N GLU A 90 -52.01 -6.59 -10.03
CA GLU A 90 -51.54 -7.13 -8.74
C GLU A 90 -50.07 -6.80 -8.50
N PHE A 91 -49.19 -7.08 -9.47
CA PHE A 91 -47.77 -6.73 -9.36
C PHE A 91 -47.54 -5.21 -9.19
N ILE A 92 -48.32 -4.36 -9.86
CA ILE A 92 -48.22 -2.90 -9.71
C ILE A 92 -48.62 -2.47 -8.30
N THR A 93 -49.72 -3.01 -7.78
CA THR A 93 -50.22 -2.69 -6.44
C THR A 93 -49.23 -3.16 -5.37
N GLU A 94 -48.68 -4.35 -5.51
CA GLU A 94 -47.68 -4.88 -4.59
C GLU A 94 -46.36 -4.10 -4.67
N GLY A 95 -45.88 -3.78 -5.87
CA GLY A 95 -44.70 -2.92 -6.05
C GLY A 95 -44.86 -1.54 -5.40
N ALA A 96 -46.03 -0.90 -5.57
CA ALA A 96 -46.34 0.38 -4.93
C ALA A 96 -46.45 0.27 -3.40
N ARG A 97 -47.00 -0.84 -2.87
CA ARG A 97 -47.02 -1.12 -1.44
C ARG A 97 -45.61 -1.27 -0.89
N LEU A 98 -44.75 -2.04 -1.55
CA LEU A 98 -43.36 -2.24 -1.17
C LEU A 98 -42.55 -0.95 -1.25
N GLN A 99 -42.82 -0.05 -2.18
CA GLN A 99 -42.20 1.29 -2.22
C GLN A 99 -42.48 2.08 -0.94
N LYS A 100 -43.71 2.03 -0.41
CA LYS A 100 -44.07 2.66 0.87
C LYS A 100 -43.32 2.01 2.05
N VAL A 101 -43.18 0.69 2.03
CA VAL A 101 -42.39 -0.05 3.03
C VAL A 101 -40.93 0.39 2.98
N ALA A 102 -40.32 0.42 1.79
CA ALA A 102 -38.93 0.82 1.59
C ALA A 102 -38.63 2.26 2.04
N ALA A 103 -39.62 3.16 1.96
CA ALA A 103 -39.52 4.53 2.46
C ALA A 103 -39.54 4.63 3.99
N GLY A 104 -40.17 3.67 4.68
CA GLY A 104 -40.22 3.59 6.15
C GLY A 104 -39.01 2.92 6.80
N ILE A 105 -38.18 2.21 6.03
CA ILE A 105 -36.96 1.58 6.54
C ILE A 105 -35.89 2.66 6.76
N LYS A 106 -35.47 2.87 8.00
CA LYS A 106 -34.38 3.81 8.34
C LYS A 106 -33.14 3.48 7.52
N THR A 107 -32.62 4.48 6.82
CA THR A 107 -31.41 4.36 6.01
C THR A 107 -30.19 4.32 6.91
N GLY A 108 -29.46 3.21 6.85
CA GLY A 108 -28.16 3.00 7.48
C GLY A 108 -27.29 2.11 6.59
N PHE A 109 -25.99 2.01 6.88
CA PHE A 109 -25.10 1.08 6.17
C PHE A 109 -25.58 -0.36 6.41
N TYR A 110 -25.73 -1.15 5.35
CA TYR A 110 -26.25 -2.52 5.35
C TYR A 110 -27.67 -2.66 5.89
N SER A 111 -28.68 -2.45 5.01
CA SER A 111 -30.04 -2.90 5.28
C SER A 111 -30.39 -4.06 4.37
N ALA A 112 -30.18 -5.28 4.86
CA ALA A 112 -30.60 -6.51 4.15
C ALA A 112 -32.10 -6.47 3.83
N GLU A 113 -32.90 -5.89 4.72
CA GLU A 113 -34.33 -5.69 4.53
C GLU A 113 -34.66 -4.71 3.40
N ARG A 114 -33.97 -3.55 3.34
CA ARG A 114 -34.19 -2.57 2.28
C ARG A 114 -33.72 -3.10 0.93
N ASN A 115 -32.57 -3.77 0.87
CA ASN A 115 -32.07 -4.40 -0.35
C ASN A 115 -33.05 -5.46 -0.88
N LYS A 116 -33.55 -6.34 -0.01
CA LYS A 116 -34.58 -7.32 -0.37
C LYS A 116 -35.85 -6.62 -0.87
N THR A 117 -36.28 -5.56 -0.20
CA THR A 117 -37.49 -4.81 -0.57
C THR A 117 -37.33 -4.15 -1.94
N GLN A 118 -36.19 -3.51 -2.22
CA GLN A 118 -35.92 -2.89 -3.53
C GLN A 118 -35.82 -3.92 -4.65
N ARG A 119 -35.24 -5.10 -4.38
CA ARG A 119 -35.24 -6.21 -5.34
C ARG A 119 -36.67 -6.63 -5.70
N LEU A 120 -37.53 -6.80 -4.69
CA LEU A 120 -38.93 -7.18 -4.90
C LEU A 120 -39.72 -6.11 -5.64
N ILE A 121 -39.47 -4.82 -5.39
CA ILE A 121 -40.09 -3.72 -6.16
C ILE A 121 -39.72 -3.84 -7.64
N TRP A 122 -38.43 -4.01 -7.94
CA TRP A 122 -37.97 -4.20 -9.31
C TRP A 122 -38.59 -5.45 -9.96
N GLU A 123 -38.58 -6.61 -9.28
CA GLU A 123 -39.17 -7.86 -9.81
C GLU A 123 -40.67 -7.70 -10.12
N ASN A 124 -41.42 -7.00 -9.28
CA ASN A 124 -42.84 -6.71 -9.51
C ASN A 124 -43.04 -5.81 -10.73
N PHE A 125 -42.27 -4.73 -10.86
CA PHE A 125 -42.37 -3.83 -12.00
C PHE A 125 -41.89 -4.46 -13.31
N GLN A 126 -40.86 -5.31 -13.25
CA GLN A 126 -40.42 -6.12 -14.38
C GLN A 126 -41.53 -7.07 -14.84
N LYS A 127 -42.22 -7.77 -13.92
CA LYS A 127 -43.35 -8.65 -14.27
C LYS A 127 -44.58 -7.87 -14.77
N ALA A 128 -44.79 -6.66 -14.27
CA ALA A 128 -45.90 -5.82 -14.69
C ALA A 128 -45.70 -5.22 -16.09
N TRP A 129 -44.50 -4.69 -16.36
CA TRP A 129 -44.25 -3.80 -17.50
C TRP A 129 -43.07 -4.20 -18.39
N GLY A 130 -42.25 -5.16 -17.99
CA GLY A 130 -41.03 -5.57 -18.70
C GLY A 130 -39.81 -4.70 -18.40
N ASP A 131 -38.66 -5.08 -18.99
CA ASP A 131 -37.35 -4.48 -18.75
C ASP A 131 -37.16 -3.08 -19.36
N ASP A 132 -37.83 -2.80 -20.49
CA ASP A 132 -37.72 -1.53 -21.21
C ASP A 132 -38.68 -0.44 -20.66
N HIS A 133 -39.25 -0.64 -19.47
CA HIS A 133 -40.20 0.31 -18.88
C HIS A 133 -39.50 1.37 -18.00
N PRO A 134 -39.88 2.66 -18.10
CA PRO A 134 -39.26 3.73 -17.30
C PRO A 134 -39.32 3.50 -15.78
N ASN A 135 -40.45 3.02 -15.24
CA ASN A 135 -40.55 2.73 -13.81
C ASN A 135 -39.79 1.43 -13.41
N THR A 136 -39.63 0.47 -14.32
CA THR A 136 -38.79 -0.72 -14.07
C THR A 136 -37.34 -0.31 -14.01
N ALA A 137 -36.91 0.56 -14.94
CA ALA A 137 -35.59 1.16 -14.95
C ALA A 137 -35.30 1.94 -13.66
N VAL A 138 -36.23 2.80 -13.22
CA VAL A 138 -36.09 3.53 -11.95
C VAL A 138 -36.00 2.60 -10.73
N ALA A 139 -36.85 1.56 -10.66
CA ALA A 139 -36.74 0.57 -9.59
C ALA A 139 -35.40 -0.18 -9.63
N LEU A 140 -34.89 -0.43 -10.82
CA LEU A 140 -33.60 -1.07 -11.03
C LEU A 140 -32.42 -0.17 -10.64
N VAL A 141 -32.51 1.15 -10.84
CA VAL A 141 -31.55 2.14 -10.31
C VAL A 141 -31.54 2.11 -8.78
N ASN A 142 -32.71 2.16 -8.15
CA ASN A 142 -32.84 2.09 -6.69
C ASN A 142 -32.28 0.78 -6.12
N TYR A 143 -32.50 -0.34 -6.81
CA TYR A 143 -31.88 -1.61 -6.42
C TYR A 143 -30.36 -1.58 -6.60
N GLY A 144 -29.84 -0.98 -7.68
CA GLY A 144 -28.42 -0.74 -7.90
C GLY A 144 -27.75 0.08 -6.78
N ILE A 145 -28.44 1.08 -6.25
CA ILE A 145 -28.00 1.87 -5.08
C ILE A 145 -27.89 0.98 -3.83
N GLU A 146 -28.88 0.13 -3.56
CA GLU A 146 -28.83 -0.78 -2.41
C GLU A 146 -27.76 -1.86 -2.54
N LEU A 147 -27.50 -2.36 -3.76
CA LEU A 147 -26.39 -3.29 -4.02
C LEU A 147 -25.05 -2.63 -3.73
N ASP A 148 -24.89 -1.38 -4.17
CA ASP A 148 -23.69 -0.59 -3.89
C ASP A 148 -23.50 -0.33 -2.39
N ASN A 149 -24.57 0.07 -1.68
CA ASN A 149 -24.55 0.24 -0.22
C ASN A 149 -24.21 -1.05 0.54
N ASN A 150 -24.56 -2.21 -0.03
CA ASN A 150 -24.25 -3.53 0.52
C ASN A 150 -22.87 -4.08 0.09
N GLY A 151 -22.06 -3.31 -0.64
CA GLY A 151 -20.74 -3.75 -1.09
C GLY A 151 -20.77 -4.68 -2.32
N GLU A 152 -21.94 -4.94 -2.90
CA GLU A 152 -22.12 -5.77 -4.09
C GLU A 152 -21.84 -4.96 -5.39
N TYR A 153 -20.67 -4.32 -5.45
CA TYR A 153 -20.33 -3.32 -6.46
C TYR A 153 -20.42 -3.85 -7.90
N GLN A 154 -19.95 -5.08 -8.16
CA GLN A 154 -20.00 -5.68 -9.50
C GLN A 154 -21.44 -5.90 -9.99
N LYS A 155 -22.34 -6.34 -9.10
CA LYS A 155 -23.76 -6.50 -9.45
C LYS A 155 -24.41 -5.14 -9.68
N SER A 156 -24.09 -4.16 -8.84
CA SER A 156 -24.54 -2.77 -9.03
C SER A 156 -24.12 -2.23 -10.40
N ILE A 157 -22.84 -2.37 -10.78
CA ILE A 157 -22.32 -1.97 -12.09
C ILE A 157 -23.08 -2.67 -13.22
N GLN A 158 -23.23 -3.98 -13.16
CA GLN A 158 -23.92 -4.76 -14.20
C GLN A 158 -25.35 -4.27 -14.40
N ILE A 159 -26.07 -4.04 -13.31
CA ILE A 159 -27.47 -3.62 -13.31
C ILE A 159 -27.62 -2.17 -13.80
N LEU A 160 -26.82 -1.25 -13.26
CA LEU A 160 -26.86 0.17 -13.65
C LEU A 160 -26.43 0.37 -15.10
N SER A 161 -25.44 -0.39 -15.59
CA SER A 161 -25.01 -0.34 -17.00
C SER A 161 -26.10 -0.80 -17.96
N LYS A 162 -26.93 -1.80 -17.58
CA LYS A 162 -28.09 -2.25 -18.36
C LYS A 162 -29.23 -1.24 -18.34
N CYS A 163 -29.41 -0.55 -17.21
CA CYS A 163 -30.50 0.38 -17.00
C CYS A 163 -30.25 1.75 -17.67
N LEU A 164 -29.00 2.22 -17.68
CA LEU A 164 -28.63 3.55 -18.17
C LEU A 164 -29.15 3.88 -19.59
N PRO A 165 -29.09 2.97 -20.59
CA PRO A 165 -29.69 3.22 -21.91
C PRO A 165 -31.21 3.35 -21.89
N VAL A 166 -31.89 2.59 -21.03
CA VAL A 166 -33.36 2.64 -20.88
C VAL A 166 -33.77 3.97 -20.25
N VAL A 167 -33.06 4.41 -19.21
CA VAL A 167 -33.27 5.73 -18.61
C VAL A 167 -33.00 6.85 -19.63
N ALA A 168 -31.89 6.78 -20.38
CA ALA A 168 -31.57 7.75 -21.42
C ALA A 168 -32.68 7.87 -22.47
N ARG A 169 -33.18 6.73 -22.95
CA ARG A 169 -34.22 6.66 -23.98
C ARG A 169 -35.54 7.26 -23.51
N TRP A 170 -35.97 6.94 -22.30
CA TRP A 170 -37.32 7.29 -21.83
C TRP A 170 -37.38 8.55 -20.98
N LYS A 171 -36.29 8.95 -20.33
CA LYS A 171 -36.22 10.13 -19.47
C LYS A 171 -35.36 11.23 -20.09
N GLY A 172 -34.49 10.92 -21.04
CA GLY A 172 -33.56 11.88 -21.65
C GLY A 172 -32.21 11.85 -20.93
N THR A 173 -31.16 12.33 -21.60
CA THR A 173 -29.80 12.35 -21.04
C THR A 173 -29.53 13.56 -20.14
N ASP A 174 -30.52 14.43 -19.98
CA ASP A 174 -30.54 15.63 -19.15
C ASP A 174 -31.45 15.48 -17.92
N ASP A 175 -32.13 14.35 -17.76
CA ASP A 175 -33.04 14.07 -16.64
C ASP A 175 -32.30 13.64 -15.36
N HIS A 176 -32.93 13.91 -14.21
CA HIS A 176 -32.38 13.64 -12.89
C HIS A 176 -32.11 12.15 -12.68
N ASP A 177 -32.95 11.26 -13.20
CA ASP A 177 -32.78 9.81 -13.07
C ASP A 177 -31.55 9.33 -13.88
N TYR A 178 -31.28 9.95 -15.04
CA TYR A 178 -30.09 9.66 -15.84
C TYR A 178 -28.82 10.14 -15.14
N LEU A 179 -28.86 11.34 -14.58
CA LEU A 179 -27.78 11.91 -13.78
C LEU A 179 -27.45 11.05 -12.56
N LEU A 180 -28.46 10.67 -11.77
CA LEU A 180 -28.31 9.79 -10.61
C LEU A 180 -27.73 8.42 -11.00
N THR A 181 -28.15 7.86 -12.14
CA THR A 181 -27.60 6.59 -12.63
C THR A 181 -26.11 6.71 -12.95
N LEU A 182 -25.68 7.79 -13.60
CA LEU A 182 -24.26 8.05 -13.87
C LEU A 182 -23.46 8.21 -12.57
N GLU A 183 -23.99 8.94 -11.60
CA GLU A 183 -23.35 9.16 -10.30
C GLU A 183 -23.10 7.84 -9.56
N VAL A 184 -24.14 7.02 -9.41
CA VAL A 184 -24.05 5.75 -8.69
C VAL A 184 -23.17 4.75 -9.45
N LEU A 185 -23.30 4.69 -10.78
CA LEU A 185 -22.45 3.86 -11.63
C LEU A 185 -20.98 4.26 -11.49
N SER A 186 -20.67 5.56 -11.53
CA SER A 186 -19.30 6.07 -11.35
C SER A 186 -18.73 5.69 -9.99
N ALA A 187 -19.53 5.78 -8.93
CA ALA A 187 -19.10 5.46 -7.58
C ALA A 187 -18.87 3.95 -7.39
N ALA A 188 -19.76 3.10 -7.94
CA ALA A 188 -19.61 1.64 -7.92
C ALA A 188 -18.40 1.17 -8.74
N GLN A 189 -18.19 1.76 -9.93
CA GLN A 189 -17.01 1.52 -10.77
C GLN A 189 -15.73 1.90 -10.04
N PHE A 190 -15.71 3.06 -9.40
CA PHE A 190 -14.58 3.52 -8.61
C PHE A 190 -14.23 2.57 -7.46
N ARG A 191 -15.25 2.13 -6.69
CA ARG A 191 -15.07 1.13 -5.62
C ARG A 191 -14.64 -0.25 -6.14
N SER A 192 -14.90 -0.55 -7.39
CA SER A 192 -14.46 -1.75 -8.10
C SER A 192 -13.15 -1.59 -8.88
N ALA A 193 -12.41 -0.49 -8.63
CA ALA A 193 -11.17 -0.15 -9.33
C ALA A 193 -11.27 0.04 -10.86
N GLN A 194 -12.48 0.26 -11.40
CA GLN A 194 -12.73 0.65 -12.81
C GLN A 194 -12.61 2.17 -12.96
N TYR A 195 -11.40 2.67 -12.75
CA TYR A 195 -11.14 4.11 -12.57
C TYR A 195 -11.43 4.96 -13.80
N LYS A 196 -11.15 4.45 -15.01
CA LYS A 196 -11.31 5.20 -16.26
C LYS A 196 -12.78 5.45 -16.58
N GLU A 197 -13.60 4.42 -16.42
CA GLU A 197 -15.04 4.43 -16.65
C GLU A 197 -15.73 5.30 -15.59
N ALA A 198 -15.28 5.19 -14.33
CA ALA A 198 -15.77 6.01 -13.24
C ALA A 198 -15.56 7.51 -13.50
N LEU A 199 -14.34 7.91 -13.88
CA LEU A 199 -14.03 9.31 -14.22
C LEU A 199 -14.91 9.81 -15.36
N LYS A 200 -15.00 9.05 -16.47
CA LYS A 200 -15.82 9.43 -17.62
C LYS A 200 -17.28 9.69 -17.26
N ASN A 201 -17.88 8.80 -16.45
CA ASN A 201 -19.27 8.92 -16.05
C ASN A 201 -19.50 10.11 -15.11
N LEU A 202 -18.56 10.36 -14.19
CA LEU A 202 -18.65 11.49 -13.26
C LEU A 202 -18.43 12.85 -13.95
N GLU A 203 -17.49 12.94 -14.88
CA GLU A 203 -17.30 14.13 -15.73
C GLU A 203 -18.55 14.44 -16.54
N ARG A 204 -19.20 13.40 -17.09
CA ARG A 204 -20.47 13.56 -17.80
C ARG A 204 -21.59 14.05 -16.88
N ALA A 205 -21.68 13.52 -15.66
CA ALA A 205 -22.65 13.98 -14.66
C ALA A 205 -22.45 15.45 -14.29
N ILE A 206 -21.19 15.89 -14.09
CA ILE A 206 -20.85 17.29 -13.83
C ILE A 206 -21.30 18.19 -14.99
N GLN A 207 -20.98 17.81 -16.24
CA GLN A 207 -21.36 18.58 -17.42
C GLN A 207 -22.89 18.75 -17.55
N ILE A 208 -23.65 17.69 -17.27
CA ILE A 208 -25.12 17.74 -17.29
C ILE A 208 -25.62 18.69 -16.21
N ARG A 209 -25.09 18.60 -14.99
CA ARG A 209 -25.52 19.46 -13.87
C ARG A 209 -25.20 20.93 -14.12
N GLU A 210 -24.01 21.25 -14.66
CA GLU A 210 -23.63 22.61 -15.06
C GLU A 210 -24.53 23.19 -16.15
N THR A 211 -24.99 22.36 -17.09
CA THR A 211 -25.77 22.83 -18.25
C THR A 211 -27.26 22.97 -17.94
N HIS A 212 -27.84 21.98 -17.23
CA HIS A 212 -29.29 21.82 -17.08
C HIS A 212 -29.81 22.11 -15.66
N TYR A 213 -28.93 22.12 -14.65
CA TYR A 213 -29.30 22.28 -13.23
C TYR A 213 -28.52 23.44 -12.58
N LYS A 214 -28.56 24.62 -13.20
CA LYS A 214 -27.73 25.78 -12.81
C LYS A 214 -28.00 26.30 -11.40
N ASP A 215 -29.23 26.15 -10.91
CA ASP A 215 -29.62 26.57 -9.56
C ASP A 215 -29.20 25.56 -8.49
N ASP A 216 -28.79 24.36 -8.89
CA ASP A 216 -28.35 23.29 -7.99
C ASP A 216 -26.83 23.35 -7.74
N ILE A 217 -26.43 24.45 -7.09
CA ILE A 217 -25.03 24.75 -6.78
C ILE A 217 -24.46 23.71 -5.79
N GLU A 218 -25.25 23.25 -4.82
CA GLU A 218 -24.83 22.26 -3.81
C GLU A 218 -24.56 20.90 -4.44
N GLY A 219 -25.46 20.44 -5.31
CA GLY A 219 -25.28 19.21 -6.06
C GLY A 219 -24.07 19.25 -6.98
N LEU A 220 -23.83 20.38 -7.66
CA LEU A 220 -22.62 20.57 -8.47
C LEU A 220 -21.35 20.52 -7.61
N ALA A 221 -21.35 21.21 -6.46
CA ALA A 221 -20.22 21.21 -5.55
C ALA A 221 -19.88 19.80 -5.05
N LYS A 222 -20.91 18.97 -4.79
CA LYS A 222 -20.72 17.57 -4.40
C LYS A 222 -20.04 16.74 -5.49
N LEU A 223 -20.51 16.84 -6.74
CA LEU A 223 -19.91 16.09 -7.85
C LEU A 223 -18.46 16.49 -8.11
N VAL A 224 -18.19 17.80 -8.07
CA VAL A 224 -16.83 18.33 -8.21
C VAL A 224 -15.92 17.84 -7.08
N SER A 225 -16.40 17.81 -5.83
CA SER A 225 -15.65 17.24 -4.68
C SER A 225 -15.37 15.75 -4.87
N ASN A 226 -16.37 14.98 -5.30
CA ASN A 226 -16.22 13.56 -5.59
C ASN A 226 -15.18 13.30 -6.69
N LEU A 227 -15.14 14.13 -7.74
CA LEU A 227 -14.14 14.02 -8.80
C LEU A 227 -12.74 14.29 -8.24
N GLY A 228 -12.61 15.29 -7.36
CA GLY A 228 -11.37 15.57 -6.64
C GLY A 228 -10.88 14.36 -5.83
N VAL A 229 -11.77 13.70 -5.08
CA VAL A 229 -11.46 12.48 -4.33
C VAL A 229 -11.04 11.33 -5.27
N MET A 230 -11.66 11.18 -6.44
CA MET A 230 -11.23 10.16 -7.40
C MET A 230 -9.80 10.39 -7.88
N TYR A 231 -9.45 11.63 -8.21
CA TYR A 231 -8.09 11.98 -8.62
C TYR A 231 -7.08 11.81 -7.49
N GLU A 232 -7.44 12.16 -6.25
CA GLU A 232 -6.60 11.92 -5.06
C GLU A 232 -6.23 10.44 -4.95
N LYS A 233 -7.23 9.55 -5.07
CA LYS A 233 -7.02 8.11 -4.92
C LYS A 233 -6.24 7.47 -6.08
N GLN A 234 -6.21 8.10 -7.24
CA GLN A 234 -5.32 7.74 -8.36
C GLN A 234 -3.91 8.33 -8.20
N GLY A 235 -3.68 9.18 -7.20
CA GLY A 235 -2.40 9.87 -6.95
C GLY A 235 -2.24 11.19 -7.71
N ASN A 236 -3.26 11.67 -8.43
CA ASN A 236 -3.23 12.98 -9.09
C ASN A 236 -3.65 14.10 -8.11
N ILE A 237 -2.78 14.38 -7.14
CA ILE A 237 -3.06 15.29 -6.02
C ILE A 237 -3.28 16.74 -6.49
N THR A 238 -2.59 17.18 -7.55
CA THR A 238 -2.74 18.53 -8.11
C THR A 238 -4.14 18.77 -8.68
N GLN A 239 -4.66 17.84 -9.49
CA GLN A 239 -6.03 17.95 -10.01
C GLN A 239 -7.07 17.81 -8.90
N ALA A 240 -6.81 16.93 -7.93
CA ALA A 240 -7.67 16.80 -6.74
C ALA A 240 -7.82 18.16 -6.02
N ARG A 241 -6.71 18.85 -5.78
CA ARG A 241 -6.70 20.17 -5.11
C ARG A 241 -7.57 21.20 -5.85
N ILE A 242 -7.37 21.36 -7.16
CA ILE A 242 -8.13 22.32 -7.97
C ILE A 242 -9.65 22.07 -7.85
N LEU A 243 -10.05 20.81 -7.90
CA LEU A 243 -11.46 20.42 -7.81
C LEU A 243 -12.02 20.63 -6.40
N ILE A 244 -11.28 20.27 -5.35
CA ILE A 244 -11.71 20.54 -3.97
C ILE A 244 -11.84 22.04 -3.70
N GLU A 245 -10.90 22.87 -4.15
CA GLU A 245 -10.98 24.33 -4.04
C GLU A 245 -12.21 24.89 -4.77
N ARG A 246 -12.49 24.39 -5.99
CA ARG A 246 -13.71 24.73 -6.74
C ARG A 246 -14.98 24.36 -5.97
N SER A 247 -15.04 23.18 -5.37
CA SER A 247 -16.18 22.74 -4.56
C SER A 247 -16.40 23.63 -3.33
N ILE A 248 -15.32 24.02 -2.63
CA ILE A 248 -15.40 24.92 -1.47
C ILE A 248 -15.97 26.28 -1.88
N LYS A 249 -15.54 26.83 -3.03
CA LYS A 249 -16.06 28.09 -3.55
C LYS A 249 -17.57 28.03 -3.77
N LEU A 250 -18.04 27.00 -4.49
CA LEU A 250 -19.47 26.78 -4.73
C LEU A 250 -20.27 26.65 -3.43
N ARG A 251 -19.77 25.88 -2.45
CA ARG A 251 -20.44 25.73 -1.14
C ARG A 251 -20.45 27.02 -0.33
N THR A 252 -19.38 27.81 -0.42
CA THR A 252 -19.31 29.11 0.27
C THR A 252 -20.33 30.08 -0.30
N GLU A 253 -20.51 30.11 -1.63
CA GLU A 253 -21.51 30.94 -2.30
C GLU A 253 -22.94 30.49 -1.97
N ALA A 254 -23.22 29.19 -1.93
CA ALA A 254 -24.57 28.66 -1.70
C ALA A 254 -24.99 28.61 -0.23
N LEU A 255 -24.07 28.27 0.68
CA LEU A 255 -24.39 27.91 2.08
C LEU A 255 -23.69 28.81 3.11
N GLY A 256 -22.71 29.60 2.67
CA GLY A 256 -21.86 30.42 3.53
C GLY A 256 -20.61 29.70 4.07
N PRO A 257 -19.64 30.46 4.60
CA PRO A 257 -18.31 29.95 4.99
C PRO A 257 -18.32 29.06 6.24
N SER A 258 -19.32 29.20 7.11
CA SER A 258 -19.43 28.48 8.40
C SER A 258 -20.40 27.29 8.35
N HIS A 259 -20.95 26.99 7.17
CA HIS A 259 -21.83 25.84 6.99
C HIS A 259 -21.04 24.54 7.07
N LYS A 260 -21.66 23.47 7.61
CA LYS A 260 -21.00 22.17 7.86
C LYS A 260 -20.34 21.61 6.59
N GLU A 261 -21.07 21.61 5.47
CA GLU A 261 -20.55 21.16 4.17
C GLU A 261 -19.36 21.99 3.64
N THR A 262 -19.36 23.30 3.88
CA THR A 262 -18.23 24.17 3.52
C THR A 262 -16.99 23.81 4.35
N LEU A 263 -17.17 23.57 5.65
CA LEU A 263 -16.10 23.13 6.54
C LEU A 263 -15.60 21.72 6.19
N THR A 264 -16.48 20.80 5.77
CA THR A 264 -16.09 19.47 5.24
C THR A 264 -15.21 19.61 3.99
N GLY A 265 -15.54 20.52 3.07
CA GLY A 265 -14.68 20.84 1.93
C GLY A 265 -13.30 21.36 2.36
N LYS A 266 -13.25 22.30 3.32
CA LYS A 266 -11.99 22.81 3.87
C LYS A 266 -11.16 21.72 4.55
N LEU A 267 -11.81 20.76 5.22
CA LEU A 267 -11.15 19.60 5.81
C LEU A 267 -10.50 18.71 4.74
N GLN A 268 -11.17 18.48 3.61
CA GLN A 268 -10.59 17.76 2.46
C GLN A 268 -9.38 18.51 1.90
N LEU A 269 -9.47 19.84 1.77
CA LEU A 269 -8.35 20.65 1.31
C LEU A 269 -7.17 20.59 2.27
N ALA A 270 -7.38 20.64 3.59
CA ALA A 270 -6.32 20.48 4.58
C ALA A 270 -5.58 19.15 4.41
N ALA A 271 -6.32 18.03 4.23
CA ALA A 271 -5.72 16.74 3.95
C ALA A 271 -4.86 16.74 2.67
N LEU A 272 -5.33 17.37 1.59
CA LEU A 272 -4.57 17.49 0.33
C LEU A 272 -3.32 18.37 0.49
N LEU A 273 -3.41 19.48 1.23
CA LEU A 273 -2.27 20.35 1.50
C LEU A 273 -1.20 19.61 2.31
N ASN A 274 -1.59 18.80 3.29
CA ASN A 274 -0.67 17.94 4.02
C ASN A 274 0.03 16.92 3.10
N ILE A 275 -0.70 16.28 2.18
CA ILE A 275 -0.10 15.36 1.20
C ILE A 275 0.90 16.11 0.28
N LEU A 276 0.61 17.35 -0.07
CA LEU A 276 1.48 18.22 -0.88
C LEU A 276 2.65 18.84 -0.08
N GLY A 277 2.72 18.61 1.23
CA GLY A 277 3.74 19.20 2.11
C GLY A 277 3.49 20.66 2.51
N ASP A 278 2.33 21.25 2.17
CA ASP A 278 1.92 22.56 2.66
C ASP A 278 1.33 22.44 4.08
N ILE A 279 2.23 22.16 5.03
CA ILE A 279 1.90 22.03 6.46
C ILE A 279 1.29 23.33 7.03
N PRO A 280 1.83 24.54 6.75
CA PRO A 280 1.23 25.78 7.23
C PRO A 280 -0.19 26.01 6.72
N GLY A 281 -0.45 25.75 5.43
CA GLY A 281 -1.78 25.85 4.84
C GLY A 281 -2.77 24.86 5.45
N SER A 282 -2.35 23.60 5.63
CA SER A 282 -3.17 22.59 6.31
C SER A 282 -3.48 22.98 7.76
N LYS A 283 -2.48 23.40 8.54
CA LYS A 283 -2.63 23.82 9.94
C LYS A 283 -3.63 24.96 10.07
N LYS A 284 -3.50 25.99 9.24
CA LYS A 284 -4.40 27.16 9.21
C LYS A 284 -5.86 26.76 8.97
N LEU A 285 -6.13 25.88 7.99
CA LEU A 285 -7.49 25.44 7.69
C LEU A 285 -8.10 24.63 8.84
N LEU A 286 -7.32 23.73 9.45
CA LEU A 286 -7.78 22.92 10.59
C LEU A 286 -8.10 23.80 11.80
N GLU A 287 -7.23 24.77 12.13
CA GLU A 287 -7.47 25.76 13.18
C GLU A 287 -8.74 26.58 12.91
N GLU A 288 -8.95 27.03 11.67
CA GLU A 288 -10.15 27.77 11.27
C GLU A 288 -11.43 26.94 11.51
N ILE A 289 -11.43 25.66 11.12
CA ILE A 289 -12.57 24.75 11.33
C ILE A 289 -12.83 24.56 12.83
N ILE A 290 -11.78 24.35 13.63
CA ILE A 290 -11.87 24.13 15.08
C ILE A 290 -12.40 25.37 15.78
N ILE A 291 -11.87 26.56 15.48
CA ILE A 291 -12.30 27.83 16.07
C ILE A 291 -13.75 28.14 15.67
N THR A 292 -14.11 27.94 14.40
CA THR A 292 -15.47 28.21 13.91
C THR A 292 -16.49 27.32 14.62
N ASN A 293 -16.23 26.03 14.75
CA ASN A 293 -17.15 25.13 15.46
C ASN A 293 -17.22 25.42 16.97
N ARG A 294 -16.10 25.74 17.63
CA ARG A 294 -16.11 26.16 19.05
C ARG A 294 -16.98 27.40 19.27
N LYS A 295 -16.84 28.44 18.43
CA LYS A 295 -17.67 29.66 18.50
C LYS A 295 -19.17 29.38 18.33
N LEU A 296 -19.51 28.35 17.58
CA LEU A 296 -20.90 27.96 17.31
C LEU A 296 -21.44 26.92 18.30
N GLY A 297 -20.68 26.52 19.32
CA GLY A 297 -21.05 25.47 20.28
C GLY A 297 -21.16 24.07 19.65
N ARG A 298 -20.47 23.85 18.52
CA ARG A 298 -20.54 22.65 17.67
C ARG A 298 -19.39 21.68 17.97
N GLU A 299 -19.05 21.51 19.24
CA GLU A 299 -17.87 20.74 19.67
C GLU A 299 -17.99 19.23 19.41
N GLU A 300 -19.22 18.70 19.44
CA GLU A 300 -19.47 17.28 19.18
C GLU A 300 -19.88 17.00 17.74
N GLU A 301 -19.85 17.99 16.83
CA GLU A 301 -20.16 17.77 15.41
C GLU A 301 -19.06 16.98 14.69
N GLU A 302 -19.42 16.22 13.66
CA GLU A 302 -18.49 15.30 12.98
C GLU A 302 -17.29 16.03 12.35
N GLN A 303 -17.53 17.13 11.64
CA GLN A 303 -16.47 17.92 11.03
C GLN A 303 -15.48 18.54 12.04
N MET A 304 -15.93 18.80 13.28
CA MET A 304 -15.08 19.30 14.36
C MET A 304 -14.17 18.19 14.88
N ILE A 305 -14.77 17.03 15.17
CA ILE A 305 -14.06 15.84 15.62
C ILE A 305 -13.00 15.42 14.59
N ASP A 306 -13.36 15.39 13.31
CA ASP A 306 -12.43 15.04 12.24
C ASP A 306 -11.33 16.08 12.05
N ALA A 307 -11.64 17.38 12.21
CA ALA A 307 -10.63 18.43 12.16
C ALA A 307 -9.63 18.33 13.32
N GLN A 308 -10.09 18.08 14.55
CA GLN A 308 -9.19 17.86 15.70
C GLN A 308 -8.34 16.61 15.51
N PHE A 309 -8.91 15.53 14.98
CA PHE A 309 -8.15 14.31 14.70
C PHE A 309 -7.10 14.53 13.61
N GLN A 310 -7.46 15.16 12.49
CA GLN A 310 -6.50 15.49 11.44
C GLN A 310 -5.42 16.46 11.93
N PHE A 311 -5.77 17.39 12.82
CA PHE A 311 -4.81 18.30 13.41
C PHE A 311 -3.84 17.58 14.34
N MET A 312 -4.34 16.67 15.17
CA MET A 312 -3.50 15.77 15.97
C MET A 312 -2.53 15.00 15.07
N GLN A 313 -3.00 14.38 13.98
CA GLN A 313 -2.14 13.66 13.04
C GLN A 313 -1.11 14.56 12.35
N LEU A 314 -1.50 15.78 11.95
CA LEU A 314 -0.58 16.74 11.35
C LEU A 314 0.55 17.11 12.30
N LEU A 315 0.22 17.38 13.56
CA LEU A 315 1.20 17.70 14.61
C LEU A 315 2.13 16.52 14.90
N GLN A 316 1.60 15.29 14.99
CA GLN A 316 2.43 14.08 15.12
C GLN A 316 3.41 13.95 13.96
N ASN A 317 2.93 14.15 12.73
CA ASN A 317 3.78 14.07 11.56
C ASN A 317 4.83 15.20 11.53
N ASN A 318 4.55 16.34 12.14
CA ASN A 318 5.51 17.43 12.23
C ASN A 318 6.40 17.37 13.49
N GLN A 319 6.38 16.24 14.21
CA GLN A 319 7.11 16.03 15.48
C GLN A 319 6.72 17.03 16.59
N GLU A 320 5.55 17.65 16.48
CA GLU A 320 4.95 18.51 17.51
C GLU A 320 4.16 17.66 18.53
N TRP A 321 4.84 16.68 19.14
CA TRP A 321 4.23 15.60 19.93
C TRP A 321 3.41 16.10 21.12
N ASP A 322 3.90 17.08 21.87
CA ASP A 322 3.20 17.62 23.04
C ASP A 322 1.84 18.22 22.68
N GLN A 323 1.79 18.99 21.58
CA GLN A 323 0.54 19.58 21.09
C GLN A 323 -0.41 18.50 20.57
N ALA A 324 0.12 17.49 19.88
CA ALA A 324 -0.69 16.36 19.42
C ALA A 324 -1.33 15.61 20.59
N VAL A 325 -0.54 15.26 21.62
CA VAL A 325 -1.03 14.57 22.82
C VAL A 325 -2.08 15.41 23.53
N LYS A 326 -1.89 16.74 23.60
CA LYS A 326 -2.88 17.65 24.18
C LYS A 326 -4.22 17.59 23.42
N ILE A 327 -4.20 17.72 22.09
CA ILE A 327 -5.42 17.61 21.27
C ILE A 327 -6.05 16.23 21.42
N GLY A 328 -5.24 15.17 21.41
CA GLY A 328 -5.69 13.80 21.63
C GLY A 328 -6.41 13.63 22.97
N LYS A 329 -5.85 14.15 24.07
CA LYS A 329 -6.45 14.10 25.42
C LYS A 329 -7.75 14.92 25.51
N GLU A 330 -7.86 16.04 24.78
CA GLU A 330 -9.11 16.80 24.67
C GLU A 330 -10.18 16.05 23.87
N LEU A 331 -9.79 15.40 22.76
CA LEU A 331 -10.70 14.74 21.81
C LEU A 331 -11.18 13.37 22.30
N MET A 332 -10.32 12.60 22.96
CA MET A 332 -10.59 11.25 23.46
C MET A 332 -11.91 11.14 24.27
N PRO A 333 -12.22 11.99 25.27
CA PRO A 333 -13.48 11.89 26.00
C PRO A 333 -14.71 12.23 25.15
N VAL A 334 -14.60 13.14 24.18
CA VAL A 334 -15.68 13.48 23.23
C VAL A 334 -16.02 12.26 22.38
N VAL A 335 -14.99 11.65 21.79
CA VAL A 335 -15.12 10.45 20.95
C VAL A 335 -15.64 9.26 21.78
N ARG A 336 -15.20 9.11 23.03
CA ARG A 336 -15.70 8.08 23.94
C ARG A 336 -17.19 8.23 24.23
N ARG A 337 -17.68 9.44 24.48
CA ARG A 337 -19.12 9.69 24.73
C ARG A 337 -19.96 9.46 23.47
N LYS A 338 -19.53 10.03 22.34
CA LYS A 338 -20.32 10.03 21.10
C LYS A 338 -20.32 8.66 20.39
N TYR A 339 -19.16 8.01 20.32
CA TYR A 339 -18.99 6.80 19.51
C TYR A 339 -18.61 5.54 20.31
N ARG A 340 -18.36 5.65 21.62
CA ARG A 340 -17.85 4.58 22.50
C ARG A 340 -16.41 4.17 22.18
N THR A 341 -15.83 3.34 23.06
CA THR A 341 -14.43 2.93 22.99
C THR A 341 -14.12 1.98 21.83
N ASP A 342 -15.14 1.32 21.30
CA ASP A 342 -15.04 0.42 20.15
C ASP A 342 -14.91 1.19 18.82
N HIS A 343 -15.17 2.49 18.79
CA HIS A 343 -15.11 3.23 17.53
C HIS A 343 -13.67 3.33 16.98
N PRO A 344 -13.44 3.14 15.67
CA PRO A 344 -12.09 3.22 15.08
C PRO A 344 -11.35 4.53 15.34
N LEU A 345 -12.08 5.63 15.55
CA LEU A 345 -11.46 6.91 15.91
C LEU A 345 -10.92 6.90 17.34
N TYR A 346 -11.64 6.29 18.29
CA TYR A 346 -11.18 6.17 19.66
C TYR A 346 -9.88 5.38 19.71
N ILE A 347 -9.85 4.24 19.02
CA ILE A 347 -8.67 3.37 18.88
C ILE A 347 -7.48 4.18 18.31
N LYS A 348 -7.68 4.95 17.24
CA LYS A 348 -6.61 5.75 16.63
C LYS A 348 -6.07 6.83 17.57
N ILE A 349 -6.94 7.54 18.29
CA ILE A 349 -6.54 8.59 19.24
C ILE A 349 -5.78 7.99 20.43
N THR A 350 -6.31 6.93 21.03
CA THR A 350 -5.70 6.26 22.18
C THR A 350 -4.34 5.66 21.82
N THR A 351 -4.23 5.03 20.66
CA THR A 351 -2.94 4.53 20.12
C THR A 351 -1.93 5.66 19.93
N ALA A 352 -2.37 6.76 19.32
CA ALA A 352 -1.52 7.94 19.10
C ALA A 352 -0.98 8.53 20.42
N ILE A 353 -1.80 8.55 21.48
CA ILE A 353 -1.38 8.98 22.82
C ILE A 353 -0.44 7.97 23.46
N ALA A 354 -0.73 6.66 23.33
CA ALA A 354 0.08 5.59 23.91
C ALA A 354 1.53 5.62 23.40
N LEU A 355 1.73 5.82 22.09
CA LEU A 355 3.05 5.88 21.48
C LEU A 355 3.93 7.05 21.95
N GLN A 356 3.33 8.06 22.58
CA GLN A 356 4.00 9.29 23.03
C GLN A 356 3.91 9.47 24.55
N ALA A 357 3.52 8.43 25.28
CA ALA A 357 3.51 8.47 26.73
C ALA A 357 4.94 8.32 27.26
N ASP A 358 5.32 9.18 28.21
CA ASP A 358 6.62 9.12 28.89
C ASP A 358 6.77 7.85 29.76
N ASP A 359 5.64 7.27 30.17
CA ASP A 359 5.58 6.06 30.98
C ASP A 359 5.14 4.87 30.12
N ASP A 360 6.08 3.93 29.90
CA ASP A 360 5.86 2.71 29.11
C ASP A 360 4.76 1.83 29.71
N GLN A 361 4.50 1.90 31.01
CA GLN A 361 3.39 1.17 31.64
C GLN A 361 2.04 1.75 31.21
N ALA A 362 1.88 3.07 31.32
CA ALA A 362 0.67 3.76 30.87
C ALA A 362 0.46 3.61 29.35
N ALA A 363 1.55 3.62 28.57
CA ALA A 363 1.53 3.34 27.14
C ALA A 363 0.98 1.94 26.84
N ALA A 364 1.49 0.92 27.54
CA ALA A 364 1.05 -0.47 27.37
C ALA A 364 -0.43 -0.67 27.74
N GLU A 365 -0.94 0.02 28.76
CA GLU A 365 -2.36 -0.02 29.14
C GLU A 365 -3.27 0.55 28.04
N LEU A 366 -2.94 1.74 27.52
CA LEU A 366 -3.68 2.37 26.43
C LEU A 366 -3.61 1.58 25.12
N ALA A 367 -2.43 1.03 24.79
CA ALA A 367 -2.24 0.17 23.62
C ALA A 367 -3.07 -1.11 23.74
N ARG A 368 -3.16 -1.69 24.94
CA ARG A 368 -3.99 -2.88 25.22
C ARG A 368 -5.48 -2.59 25.11
N GLU A 369 -5.94 -1.45 25.61
CA GLU A 369 -7.32 -1.00 25.42
C GLU A 369 -7.65 -0.89 23.91
N SER A 370 -6.75 -0.24 23.16
CA SER A 370 -6.87 -0.04 21.71
C SER A 370 -6.91 -1.36 20.94
N PHE A 371 -6.02 -2.29 21.26
CA PHE A 371 -5.95 -3.62 20.67
C PHE A 371 -7.24 -4.41 20.91
N ASN A 372 -7.71 -4.45 22.16
CA ASN A 372 -8.94 -5.16 22.52
C ASN A 372 -10.19 -4.58 21.83
N ALA A 373 -10.28 -3.25 21.73
CA ALA A 373 -11.34 -2.59 20.98
C ALA A 373 -11.27 -2.89 19.47
N SER A 374 -10.06 -2.93 18.91
CA SER A 374 -9.81 -3.28 17.52
C SER A 374 -10.23 -4.72 17.20
N ILE A 375 -9.94 -5.68 18.08
CA ILE A 375 -10.41 -7.08 17.92
C ILE A 375 -11.93 -7.12 17.86
N ARG A 376 -12.63 -6.43 18.77
CA ARG A 376 -14.12 -6.46 18.81
C ARG A 376 -14.76 -5.85 17.57
N THR A 377 -14.10 -4.90 16.92
CA THR A 377 -14.71 -4.08 15.85
C THR A 377 -14.28 -4.44 14.45
N LEU A 378 -13.00 -4.71 14.28
CA LEU A 378 -12.39 -5.02 12.98
C LEU A 378 -12.09 -6.51 12.84
N GLY A 379 -12.05 -7.24 13.95
CA GLY A 379 -11.69 -8.65 14.00
C GLY A 379 -10.17 -8.85 14.12
N PRO A 380 -9.73 -10.05 14.55
CA PRO A 380 -8.31 -10.32 14.85
C PRO A 380 -7.40 -10.31 13.61
N ARG A 381 -7.94 -10.44 12.40
CA ARG A 381 -7.17 -10.49 11.15
C ARG A 381 -7.10 -9.15 10.40
N HIS A 382 -7.72 -8.10 10.92
CA HIS A 382 -7.71 -6.81 10.24
C HIS A 382 -6.32 -6.15 10.35
N PRO A 383 -5.77 -5.52 9.29
CA PRO A 383 -4.42 -4.95 9.31
C PRO A 383 -4.15 -3.99 10.47
N GLN A 384 -5.12 -3.14 10.81
CA GLN A 384 -5.01 -2.25 11.97
C GLN A 384 -4.91 -3.02 13.30
N THR A 385 -5.57 -4.16 13.44
CA THR A 385 -5.51 -5.00 14.64
C THR A 385 -4.15 -5.68 14.77
N LEU A 386 -3.61 -6.17 13.66
CA LEU A 386 -2.27 -6.76 13.58
C LEU A 386 -1.17 -5.76 13.94
N MET A 387 -1.25 -4.54 13.41
CA MET A 387 -0.34 -3.44 13.77
C MET A 387 -0.42 -3.12 15.27
N LEU A 388 -1.62 -3.01 15.85
CA LEU A 388 -1.78 -2.74 17.29
C LEU A 388 -1.24 -3.87 18.17
N GLN A 389 -1.36 -5.12 17.71
CA GLN A 389 -0.76 -6.26 18.41
C GLN A 389 0.77 -6.17 18.42
N PHE A 390 1.36 -5.81 17.28
CA PHE A 390 2.80 -5.60 17.15
C PHE A 390 3.30 -4.48 18.07
N GLU A 391 2.65 -3.31 18.05
CA GLU A 391 2.99 -2.17 18.92
C GLU A 391 2.84 -2.53 20.41
N LEU A 392 1.75 -3.23 20.77
CA LEU A 392 1.56 -3.70 22.14
C LEU A 392 2.67 -4.69 22.54
N ALA A 393 3.08 -5.61 21.66
CA ALA A 393 4.16 -6.54 21.97
C ALA A 393 5.51 -5.83 22.19
N ALA A 394 5.81 -4.79 21.39
CA ALA A 394 7.00 -3.97 21.57
C ALA A 394 6.97 -3.20 22.91
N LEU A 395 5.82 -2.66 23.30
CA LEU A 395 5.61 -2.02 24.59
C LEU A 395 5.77 -3.00 25.76
N GLU A 396 5.15 -4.18 25.66
CA GLU A 396 5.25 -5.24 26.67
C GLU A 396 6.69 -5.71 26.86
N TYR A 397 7.47 -5.76 25.78
CA TYR A 397 8.91 -6.03 25.87
C TYR A 397 9.66 -4.95 26.65
N ARG A 398 9.38 -3.66 26.39
CA ARG A 398 10.01 -2.53 27.10
C ARG A 398 9.70 -2.50 28.60
N ILE A 399 8.48 -2.86 29.00
CA ILE A 399 8.12 -3.02 30.42
C ILE A 399 8.51 -4.39 31.01
N ASN A 400 9.47 -5.09 30.38
CA ASN A 400 10.07 -6.34 30.86
C ASN A 400 9.10 -7.53 30.96
N LYS A 401 7.98 -7.52 30.22
CA LYS A 401 7.03 -8.64 30.09
C LYS A 401 7.33 -9.49 28.86
N ARG A 402 8.54 -10.06 28.83
CA ARG A 402 9.09 -10.81 27.68
C ARG A 402 8.18 -11.94 27.19
N ASP A 403 7.67 -12.78 28.10
CA ASP A 403 6.85 -13.94 27.73
C ASP A 403 5.54 -13.52 27.02
N VAL A 404 4.96 -12.39 27.45
CA VAL A 404 3.75 -11.83 26.84
C VAL A 404 4.06 -11.32 25.43
N ALA A 405 5.17 -10.60 25.26
CA ALA A 405 5.63 -10.10 23.97
C ALA A 405 5.93 -11.23 22.98
N VAL A 406 6.69 -12.25 23.40
CA VAL A 406 7.00 -13.43 22.57
C VAL A 406 5.72 -14.13 22.12
N LYS A 407 4.78 -14.38 23.04
CA LYS A 407 3.52 -15.03 22.70
C LYS A 407 2.74 -14.22 21.66
N ALA A 408 2.60 -12.91 21.86
CA ALA A 408 1.88 -12.04 20.94
C ALA A 408 2.54 -11.99 19.55
N LEU A 409 3.87 -11.93 19.48
CA LEU A 409 4.62 -11.93 18.21
C LEU A 409 4.50 -13.28 17.48
N ARG A 410 4.54 -14.41 18.18
CA ARG A 410 4.33 -15.74 17.56
C ARG A 410 2.91 -15.91 17.02
N GLU A 411 1.90 -15.46 17.77
CA GLU A 411 0.51 -15.42 17.29
C GLU A 411 0.38 -14.57 16.03
N LEU A 412 1.05 -13.41 16.01
CA LEU A 412 1.04 -12.51 14.87
C LEU A 412 1.68 -13.16 13.62
N VAL A 413 2.83 -13.83 13.77
CA VAL A 413 3.46 -14.62 12.69
C VAL A 413 2.50 -15.69 12.17
N GLN A 414 1.83 -16.43 13.05
CA GLN A 414 0.85 -17.43 12.63
C GLN A 414 -0.29 -16.84 11.81
N ILE A 415 -0.83 -15.67 12.21
CA ILE A 415 -1.90 -15.00 11.47
C ILE A 415 -1.42 -14.61 10.06
N TYR A 416 -0.21 -14.06 9.93
CA TYR A 416 0.36 -13.74 8.62
C TYR A 416 0.53 -15.00 7.74
N ASP A 417 0.96 -16.12 8.31
CA ASP A 417 1.08 -17.40 7.58
C ASP A 417 -0.26 -17.93 7.07
N GLU A 418 -1.33 -17.76 7.85
CA GLU A 418 -2.69 -18.11 7.44
C GLU A 418 -3.20 -17.19 6.34
N LEU A 419 -2.90 -15.89 6.43
CA LEU A 419 -3.26 -14.90 5.41
C LEU A 419 -2.55 -15.17 4.08
N GLU A 420 -1.26 -15.51 4.09
CA GLU A 420 -0.49 -15.85 2.88
C GLU A 420 -1.06 -17.10 2.16
N ARG A 421 -1.55 -18.09 2.93
CA ARG A 421 -2.16 -19.32 2.37
C ARG A 421 -3.57 -19.10 1.81
N SER A 422 -4.27 -18.07 2.29
CA SER A 422 -5.61 -17.73 1.80
C SER A 422 -5.54 -16.97 0.48
N THR A 423 -6.49 -17.20 -0.44
CA THR A 423 -6.62 -16.39 -1.67
C THR A 423 -6.91 -14.90 -1.39
N GLU A 424 -7.18 -14.53 -0.13
CA GLU A 424 -7.56 -13.19 0.30
C GLU A 424 -6.40 -12.18 0.30
N ARG A 425 -5.12 -12.59 0.16
CA ARG A 425 -4.00 -11.67 -0.13
C ARG A 425 -2.77 -12.41 -0.65
N ARG A 426 -2.61 -12.49 -1.97
CA ARG A 426 -1.29 -12.73 -2.62
C ARG A 426 -0.30 -11.55 -2.47
N ASN A 427 -0.66 -10.53 -1.69
CA ASN A 427 0.07 -9.29 -1.45
C ASN A 427 0.09 -8.97 0.07
N THR A 428 0.26 -9.96 0.96
CA THR A 428 0.76 -9.62 2.30
C THR A 428 2.09 -8.90 2.12
N ASP A 429 2.23 -7.73 2.73
CA ASP A 429 3.45 -6.94 2.60
C ASP A 429 4.56 -7.72 3.30
N ASP A 430 5.44 -8.37 2.53
CA ASP A 430 6.59 -9.13 3.04
C ASP A 430 7.38 -8.31 4.07
N ARG A 431 7.31 -6.99 3.98
CA ARG A 431 7.89 -6.02 4.93
C ARG A 431 7.26 -6.05 6.32
N GLU A 432 5.94 -6.11 6.44
CA GLU A 432 5.25 -6.13 7.75
C GLU A 432 5.62 -7.39 8.52
N LEU A 433 5.55 -8.56 7.87
CA LEU A 433 5.95 -9.81 8.48
C LEU A 433 7.46 -9.86 8.79
N ALA A 434 8.31 -9.33 7.89
CA ALA A 434 9.75 -9.21 8.16
C ALA A 434 10.04 -8.37 9.41
N GLN A 435 9.30 -7.27 9.63
CA GLN A 435 9.43 -6.44 10.82
C GLN A 435 9.03 -7.19 12.10
N VAL A 436 7.91 -7.92 12.06
CA VAL A 436 7.46 -8.78 13.17
C VAL A 436 8.51 -9.85 13.49
N LEU A 437 9.05 -10.52 12.47
CA LEU A 437 10.08 -11.56 12.63
C LEU A 437 11.40 -11.00 13.15
N SER A 438 11.78 -9.78 12.74
CA SER A 438 12.97 -9.09 13.27
C SER A 438 12.84 -8.87 14.77
N VAL A 439 11.72 -8.28 15.22
CA VAL A 439 11.47 -8.05 16.65
C VAL A 439 11.35 -9.38 17.41
N LEU A 440 10.66 -10.38 16.85
CA LEU A 440 10.61 -11.71 17.45
C LEU A 440 12.02 -12.30 17.63
N GLY A 441 12.88 -12.19 16.63
CA GLY A 441 14.27 -12.65 16.71
C GLY A 441 15.06 -11.98 17.83
N ILE A 442 14.88 -10.66 17.99
CA ILE A 442 15.51 -9.88 19.08
C ILE A 442 15.00 -10.35 20.45
N VAL A 443 13.68 -10.42 20.64
CA VAL A 443 13.07 -10.77 21.93
C VAL A 443 13.38 -12.23 22.32
N GLU A 444 13.38 -13.16 21.36
CA GLU A 444 13.76 -14.56 21.59
C GLU A 444 15.24 -14.69 21.98
N ALA A 445 16.13 -13.93 21.33
CA ALA A 445 17.55 -13.93 21.67
C ALA A 445 17.80 -13.34 23.07
N ASP A 446 17.13 -12.22 23.42
CA ASP A 446 17.19 -11.64 24.77
C ASP A 446 16.62 -12.60 25.84
N SER A 447 15.65 -13.43 25.46
CA SER A 447 15.08 -14.49 26.32
C SER A 447 15.93 -15.77 26.36
N GLY A 448 17.07 -15.82 25.66
CA GLY A 448 17.97 -16.98 25.60
C GLY A 448 17.53 -18.10 24.64
N ASN A 449 16.44 -17.92 23.89
CA ASN A 449 15.91 -18.87 22.91
C ASN A 449 16.61 -18.74 21.55
N TRP A 450 17.93 -18.90 21.54
CA TRP A 450 18.79 -18.62 20.38
C TRP A 450 18.41 -19.35 19.09
N LYS A 451 17.90 -20.58 19.18
CA LYS A 451 17.45 -21.33 18.01
C LYS A 451 16.18 -20.76 17.39
N ALA A 452 15.24 -20.34 18.22
CA ALA A 452 14.02 -19.66 17.76
C ALA A 452 14.37 -18.28 17.17
N ALA A 453 15.30 -17.56 17.79
CA ALA A 453 15.82 -16.31 17.27
C ALA A 453 16.42 -16.47 15.87
N ALA A 454 17.31 -17.46 15.69
CA ALA A 454 17.91 -17.74 14.39
C ALA A 454 16.87 -18.12 13.33
N ALA A 455 15.86 -18.92 13.67
CA ALA A 455 14.77 -19.25 12.75
C ALA A 455 13.94 -18.02 12.34
N ALA A 456 13.67 -17.10 13.29
CA ALA A 456 12.98 -15.85 13.00
C ALA A 456 13.81 -14.94 12.07
N PHE A 457 15.11 -14.79 12.34
CA PHE A 457 16.03 -14.03 11.48
C PHE A 457 16.22 -14.65 10.09
N ASP A 458 16.32 -15.98 9.96
CA ASP A 458 16.40 -16.65 8.65
C ASP A 458 15.17 -16.29 7.80
N ARG A 459 13.99 -16.40 8.41
CA ARG A 459 12.73 -16.11 7.73
C ARG A 459 12.59 -14.64 7.37
N GLU A 460 12.95 -13.74 8.27
CA GLU A 460 13.04 -12.30 8.01
C GLU A 460 13.94 -12.02 6.81
N ARG A 461 15.15 -12.59 6.78
CA ARG A 461 16.11 -12.34 5.70
C ARG A 461 15.62 -12.84 4.35
N ARG A 462 14.88 -13.94 4.31
CA ARG A 462 14.24 -14.45 3.08
C ARG A 462 13.18 -13.48 2.57
N LEU A 463 12.33 -12.92 3.43
CA LEU A 463 11.32 -11.94 3.05
C LEU A 463 11.95 -10.62 2.58
N SER A 464 12.94 -10.12 3.32
CA SER A 464 13.71 -8.93 2.95
C SER A 464 14.44 -9.10 1.61
N LYS A 465 14.91 -10.31 1.29
CA LYS A 465 15.46 -10.63 -0.04
C LYS A 465 14.39 -10.54 -1.13
N ARG A 466 13.19 -11.12 -0.95
CA ARG A 466 12.10 -11.03 -1.94
C ARG A 466 11.75 -9.58 -2.26
N PHE A 467 11.66 -8.74 -1.23
CA PHE A 467 11.43 -7.30 -1.41
C PHE A 467 12.58 -6.65 -2.20
N THR A 468 13.83 -6.97 -1.84
CA THR A 468 15.01 -6.44 -2.54
C THR A 468 15.02 -6.87 -4.01
N ASP A 469 14.79 -8.15 -4.32
CA ASP A 469 14.73 -8.66 -5.70
C ASP A 469 13.63 -7.99 -6.53
N LYS A 470 12.52 -7.59 -5.91
CA LYS A 470 11.42 -6.87 -6.57
C LYS A 470 11.83 -5.45 -6.99
N VAL A 471 12.55 -4.74 -6.13
CA VAL A 471 12.79 -3.31 -6.26
C VAL A 471 14.13 -3.00 -6.94
N LEU A 472 15.20 -3.74 -6.59
CA LEU A 472 16.58 -3.49 -7.00
C LEU A 472 16.79 -3.44 -8.53
N PRO A 473 16.17 -4.32 -9.35
CA PRO A 473 16.30 -4.25 -10.81
C PRO A 473 15.70 -2.99 -11.42
N GLY A 474 14.87 -2.21 -10.70
CA GLY A 474 14.35 -0.94 -11.20
C GLY A 474 15.24 0.27 -10.92
N LEU A 475 16.29 0.09 -10.13
CA LEU A 475 17.17 1.15 -9.67
C LEU A 475 18.41 1.27 -10.56
N SER A 476 18.94 2.48 -10.72
CA SER A 476 20.29 2.69 -11.29
C SER A 476 21.37 2.12 -10.36
N GLN A 477 22.58 1.87 -10.88
CA GLN A 477 23.68 1.31 -10.08
C GLN A 477 23.98 2.13 -8.81
N GLN A 478 23.93 3.46 -8.88
CA GLN A 478 24.15 4.33 -7.72
C GLN A 478 23.02 4.22 -6.68
N GLU A 479 21.77 4.10 -7.13
CA GLU A 479 20.60 3.92 -6.27
C GLU A 479 20.58 2.52 -5.62
N GLN A 480 20.97 1.48 -6.36
CA GLN A 480 21.14 0.12 -5.83
C GLN A 480 22.12 0.10 -4.66
N LEU A 481 23.28 0.75 -4.82
CA LEU A 481 24.27 0.86 -3.75
C LEU A 481 23.69 1.57 -2.53
N ARG A 482 23.06 2.74 -2.71
CA ARG A 482 22.44 3.49 -1.60
C ARG A 482 21.39 2.66 -0.86
N PHE A 483 20.53 1.95 -1.58
CA PHE A 483 19.50 1.09 -1.01
C PHE A 483 20.09 -0.02 -0.13
N LEU A 484 21.08 -0.76 -0.65
CA LEU A 484 21.71 -1.87 0.09
C LEU A 484 22.57 -1.42 1.26
N THR A 485 23.13 -0.21 1.21
CA THR A 485 23.91 0.39 2.31
C THR A 485 23.05 1.12 3.34
N GLY A 486 21.76 1.30 3.08
CA GLY A 486 20.80 1.97 3.97
C GLY A 486 20.05 0.98 4.87
N HIS A 487 18.73 0.93 4.72
CA HIS A 487 17.84 0.17 5.60
C HIS A 487 18.16 -1.34 5.62
N ASP A 488 18.39 -1.96 4.47
CA ASP A 488 18.71 -3.39 4.38
C ASP A 488 20.02 -3.72 5.12
N ALA A 489 21.02 -2.81 5.11
CA ALA A 489 22.26 -2.99 5.88
C ALA A 489 22.02 -3.06 7.37
N GLN A 490 21.17 -2.18 7.90
CA GLN A 490 20.90 -2.13 9.33
C GLN A 490 20.26 -3.44 9.81
N GLN A 491 19.21 -3.92 9.13
CA GLN A 491 18.52 -5.16 9.48
C GLN A 491 19.45 -6.37 9.37
N TYR A 492 20.24 -6.45 8.29
CA TYR A 492 21.24 -7.49 8.12
C TYR A 492 22.28 -7.51 9.26
N HIS A 493 22.87 -6.35 9.58
CA HIS A 493 23.87 -6.26 10.63
C HIS A 493 23.30 -6.59 12.00
N GLN A 494 22.04 -6.23 12.28
CA GLN A 494 21.36 -6.61 13.51
C GLN A 494 21.14 -8.13 13.60
N ALA A 495 20.59 -8.75 12.57
CA ALA A 495 20.33 -10.19 12.53
C ALA A 495 21.63 -11.01 12.69
N ILE A 496 22.62 -10.77 11.82
CA ILE A 496 23.90 -11.50 11.87
C ILE A 496 24.69 -11.14 13.14
N GLY A 497 24.63 -9.89 13.58
CA GLY A 497 25.33 -9.40 14.75
C GLY A 497 24.84 -9.97 16.07
N ILE A 498 23.53 -10.24 16.18
CA ILE A 498 22.94 -10.96 17.31
C ILE A 498 23.32 -12.45 17.23
N MET A 499 23.16 -13.08 16.07
CA MET A 499 23.53 -14.49 15.88
C MET A 499 25.02 -14.76 16.11
N TRP A 500 25.88 -13.77 15.90
CA TRP A 500 27.33 -13.82 16.18
C TRP A 500 27.66 -14.17 17.64
N GLN A 501 26.77 -13.87 18.60
CA GLN A 501 26.96 -14.27 20.00
C GLN A 501 27.01 -15.80 20.16
N GLN A 502 26.31 -16.53 19.28
CA GLN A 502 26.25 -18.00 19.26
C GLN A 502 26.99 -18.60 18.05
N ARG A 503 28.06 -17.95 17.58
CA ARG A 503 28.87 -18.36 16.42
C ARG A 503 29.57 -19.72 16.51
N THR A 504 29.45 -20.43 17.63
CA THR A 504 29.93 -21.80 17.83
C THR A 504 28.83 -22.84 17.67
N ASP A 505 27.57 -22.44 17.62
CA ASP A 505 26.45 -23.33 17.29
C ASP A 505 26.38 -23.51 15.77
N ASP A 506 26.43 -24.76 15.30
CA ASP A 506 26.50 -25.09 13.87
C ASP A 506 25.26 -24.60 13.10
N MET A 507 24.07 -24.67 13.69
CA MET A 507 22.83 -24.26 13.03
C MET A 507 22.78 -22.74 12.88
N ILE A 508 23.12 -22.00 13.93
CA ILE A 508 23.12 -20.53 13.92
C ILE A 508 24.21 -20.00 12.98
N THR A 509 25.36 -20.68 12.96
CA THR A 509 26.46 -20.40 12.03
C THR A 509 26.02 -20.60 10.59
N GLN A 510 25.35 -21.71 10.28
CA GLN A 510 24.80 -21.97 8.95
C GLN A 510 23.79 -20.89 8.54
N THR A 511 22.83 -20.56 9.40
CA THR A 511 21.82 -19.52 9.13
C THR A 511 22.49 -18.18 8.83
N SER A 512 23.48 -17.79 9.64
CA SER A 512 24.20 -16.53 9.45
C SER A 512 24.97 -16.51 8.13
N LEU A 513 25.64 -17.61 7.80
CA LEU A 513 26.39 -17.74 6.55
C LEU A 513 25.47 -17.72 5.32
N GLU A 514 24.34 -18.42 5.35
CA GLU A 514 23.36 -18.39 4.25
C GLU A 514 22.79 -16.99 4.03
N ALA A 515 22.48 -16.26 5.11
CA ALA A 515 22.06 -14.86 5.00
C ALA A 515 23.17 -13.97 4.38
N THR A 516 24.45 -14.20 4.70
CA THR A 516 25.57 -13.52 4.04
C THR A 516 25.69 -13.88 2.55
N LEU A 517 25.62 -15.17 2.20
CA LEU A 517 25.66 -15.64 0.82
C LEU A 517 24.56 -15.01 -0.03
N ASN A 518 23.37 -14.85 0.52
CA ASN A 518 22.21 -14.30 -0.21
C ASN A 518 22.16 -12.77 -0.24
N ARG A 519 22.97 -12.09 0.57
CA ARG A 519 23.14 -10.63 0.53
C ARG A 519 24.30 -10.21 -0.38
N LYS A 520 25.41 -10.94 -0.34
CA LYS A 520 26.59 -10.61 -1.16
C LYS A 520 26.32 -10.82 -2.65
N ALA A 521 27.02 -10.04 -3.46
CA ALA A 521 26.93 -10.03 -4.93
C ALA A 521 25.53 -9.69 -5.52
N LEU A 522 24.59 -9.18 -4.72
CA LEU A 522 23.23 -8.89 -5.17
C LEU A 522 23.18 -7.82 -6.28
N VAL A 523 23.97 -6.74 -6.15
CA VAL A 523 24.10 -5.69 -7.19
C VAL A 523 24.57 -6.28 -8.53
N GLN A 524 25.58 -7.16 -8.50
CA GLN A 524 26.14 -7.76 -9.71
C GLN A 524 25.15 -8.68 -10.41
N GLU A 525 24.31 -9.38 -9.65
CA GLU A 525 23.23 -10.21 -10.17
C GLU A 525 22.16 -9.36 -10.87
N THR A 526 21.71 -8.27 -10.23
CA THR A 526 20.58 -7.47 -10.71
C THR A 526 20.88 -6.58 -11.91
N LEU A 527 22.12 -6.15 -12.13
CA LEU A 527 22.50 -5.34 -13.30
C LEU A 527 22.19 -6.05 -14.62
N SER A 528 22.32 -7.39 -14.67
CA SER A 528 21.99 -8.18 -15.86
C SER A 528 20.49 -8.22 -16.18
N SER A 529 19.62 -8.10 -15.15
CA SER A 529 18.16 -8.25 -15.29
C SER A 529 17.47 -6.97 -15.73
N HIS A 530 17.96 -5.80 -15.27
CA HIS A 530 17.43 -4.49 -15.65
C HIS A 530 17.46 -4.26 -17.17
N GLU A 531 18.65 -4.44 -17.77
CA GLU A 531 18.83 -4.21 -19.21
C GLU A 531 18.07 -5.23 -20.07
N ARG A 532 18.03 -6.50 -19.63
CA ARG A 532 17.29 -7.55 -20.34
C ARG A 532 15.80 -7.25 -20.38
N LEU A 533 15.20 -6.83 -19.26
CA LEU A 533 13.78 -6.49 -19.19
C LEU A 533 13.44 -5.25 -20.02
N LEU A 534 14.25 -4.19 -19.98
CA LEU A 534 14.00 -3.00 -20.81
C LEU A 534 14.09 -3.30 -22.31
N ARG A 535 14.98 -4.20 -22.73
CA ARG A 535 15.11 -4.61 -24.14
C ARG A 535 13.94 -5.44 -24.66
N GLN A 536 13.13 -6.06 -23.77
CA GLN A 536 11.97 -6.86 -24.16
C GLN A 536 10.76 -6.01 -24.59
N PHE A 537 10.67 -4.75 -24.17
CA PHE A 537 9.52 -3.89 -24.47
C PHE A 537 9.82 -2.87 -25.57
N GLN A 538 8.86 -2.67 -26.48
CA GLN A 538 8.93 -1.67 -27.55
C GLN A 538 7.68 -0.76 -27.55
N GLY A 539 7.80 0.43 -28.15
CA GLY A 539 6.67 1.35 -28.34
C GLY A 539 5.98 1.78 -27.04
N ALA A 540 4.64 1.66 -26.99
CA ALA A 540 3.84 2.03 -25.82
C ALA A 540 4.17 1.17 -24.59
N ALA A 541 4.46 -0.12 -24.77
CA ALA A 541 4.83 -1.00 -23.66
C ALA A 541 6.15 -0.59 -23.01
N LYS A 542 7.11 -0.06 -23.78
CA LYS A 542 8.36 0.48 -23.25
C LYS A 542 8.12 1.66 -22.29
N LYS A 543 7.21 2.57 -22.64
CA LYS A 543 6.84 3.70 -21.78
C LYS A 543 6.20 3.25 -20.47
N VAL A 544 5.33 2.24 -20.52
CA VAL A 544 4.71 1.67 -19.31
C VAL A 544 5.76 0.99 -18.43
N ALA A 545 6.73 0.28 -19.02
CA ALA A 545 7.86 -0.30 -18.29
C ALA A 545 8.76 0.78 -17.66
N GLU A 546 9.06 1.87 -18.38
CA GLU A 546 9.81 3.01 -17.83
C GLU A 546 9.08 3.66 -16.64
N SER A 547 7.76 3.82 -16.72
CA SER A 547 6.94 4.28 -15.59
C SER A 547 6.99 3.31 -14.40
N LEU A 548 6.91 1.99 -14.66
CA LEU A 548 7.01 0.97 -13.61
C LEU A 548 8.37 1.06 -12.87
N PHE A 549 9.46 1.23 -13.62
CA PHE A 549 10.78 1.41 -13.02
C PHE A 549 10.88 2.73 -12.23
N SER A 550 10.25 3.80 -12.69
CA SER A 550 10.17 5.05 -11.92
C SER A 550 9.48 4.84 -10.57
N ILE A 551 8.33 4.15 -10.56
CA ILE A 551 7.59 3.83 -9.32
C ILE A 551 8.43 2.97 -8.38
N ARG A 552 9.16 1.97 -8.89
CA ARG A 552 10.06 1.14 -8.07
C ARG A 552 11.21 1.95 -7.47
N ARG A 553 11.77 2.92 -8.20
CA ARG A 553 12.75 3.88 -7.64
C ARG A 553 12.15 4.71 -6.53
N GLU A 554 10.94 5.21 -6.71
CA GLU A 554 10.25 5.97 -5.68
C GLU A 554 10.00 5.10 -4.43
N LEU A 555 9.53 3.86 -4.58
CA LEU A 555 9.36 2.89 -3.49
C LEU A 555 10.67 2.65 -2.72
N ALA A 556 11.79 2.44 -3.42
CA ALA A 556 13.11 2.31 -2.79
C ALA A 556 13.54 3.59 -2.06
N SER A 557 13.24 4.75 -2.64
CA SER A 557 13.62 6.02 -2.03
C SER A 557 12.86 6.27 -0.73
N LEU A 558 11.60 5.83 -0.62
CA LEU A 558 10.80 5.99 0.60
C LEU A 558 11.40 5.26 1.80
N THR A 559 12.05 4.10 1.59
CA THR A 559 12.71 3.37 2.68
C THR A 559 13.94 4.10 3.21
N LEU A 560 14.51 5.02 2.43
CA LEU A 560 15.73 5.77 2.76
C LEU A 560 15.45 7.21 3.22
N LYS A 561 14.27 7.77 2.92
CA LYS A 561 13.89 9.13 3.30
C LYS A 561 13.75 9.26 4.82
N SER A 562 14.51 10.16 5.43
CA SER A 562 14.44 10.47 6.85
C SER A 562 13.59 11.71 7.16
N ASP A 563 13.29 12.51 6.13
CA ASP A 563 12.50 13.74 6.17
C ASP A 563 10.99 13.50 6.21
N LEU A 564 10.55 12.29 5.89
CA LEU A 564 9.15 11.87 5.96
C LEU A 564 8.88 11.08 7.25
N THR A 565 7.70 11.26 7.79
CA THR A 565 7.20 10.43 8.89
C THR A 565 6.78 9.04 8.42
N GLU A 566 6.74 8.06 9.33
CA GLU A 566 6.33 6.69 8.97
C GLU A 566 4.91 6.65 8.38
N GLN A 567 3.99 7.49 8.85
CA GLN A 567 2.64 7.58 8.25
C GLN A 567 2.68 8.18 6.83
N GLN A 568 3.50 9.22 6.58
CA GLN A 568 3.67 9.78 5.24
C GLN A 568 4.32 8.78 4.30
N LYS A 569 5.34 8.05 4.76
CA LYS A 569 5.96 6.95 4.02
C LYS A 569 4.94 5.89 3.68
N GLN A 570 4.13 5.44 4.65
CA GLN A 570 3.10 4.43 4.41
C GLN A 570 2.05 4.90 3.42
N ASN A 571 1.55 6.13 3.55
CA ASN A 571 0.58 6.70 2.60
C ASN A 571 1.15 6.78 1.18
N GLN A 572 2.38 7.25 1.02
CA GLN A 572 3.06 7.31 -0.28
C GLN A 572 3.32 5.90 -0.83
N PHE A 573 3.72 4.97 0.04
CA PHE A 573 3.93 3.57 -0.31
C PHE A 573 2.63 2.91 -0.82
N ASP A 574 1.50 3.12 -0.16
CA ASP A 574 0.19 2.61 -0.60
C ASP A 574 -0.27 3.21 -1.94
N ILE A 575 0.06 4.47 -2.21
CA ILE A 575 -0.20 5.12 -3.51
C ILE A 575 0.67 4.49 -4.59
N LEU A 576 1.98 4.42 -4.36
CA LEU A 576 2.95 3.87 -5.30
C LEU A 576 2.69 2.39 -5.58
N ASN A 577 2.35 1.59 -4.58
CA ASN A 577 1.99 0.18 -4.77
C ASN A 577 0.75 0.01 -5.65
N ARG A 578 -0.28 0.84 -5.47
CA ARG A 578 -1.47 0.80 -6.36
C ARG A 578 -1.12 1.18 -7.79
N GLN A 579 -0.26 2.17 -7.98
CA GLN A 579 0.26 2.55 -9.30
C GLN A 579 1.10 1.43 -9.91
N GLU A 580 1.99 0.81 -9.13
CA GLU A 580 2.81 -0.33 -9.54
C GLU A 580 1.94 -1.49 -10.04
N GLN A 581 0.93 -1.89 -9.27
CA GLN A 581 0.00 -2.97 -9.65
C GLN A 581 -0.75 -2.64 -10.93
N THR A 582 -1.18 -1.38 -11.09
CA THR A 582 -1.84 -0.92 -12.33
C THR A 582 -0.92 -1.07 -13.54
N LEU A 583 0.35 -0.68 -13.41
CA LEU A 583 1.33 -0.77 -14.49
C LEU A 583 1.71 -2.22 -14.81
N ILE A 584 1.84 -3.09 -13.80
CA ILE A 584 2.07 -4.54 -13.97
C ILE A 584 0.91 -5.17 -14.75
N GLN A 585 -0.34 -4.83 -14.41
CA GLN A 585 -1.51 -5.30 -15.15
C GLN A 585 -1.51 -4.81 -16.61
N GLN A 586 -1.16 -3.53 -16.85
CA GLN A 586 -1.09 -2.97 -18.20
C GLN A 586 -0.02 -3.64 -19.08
N LEU A 587 1.09 -4.08 -18.49
CA LEU A 587 2.15 -4.81 -19.21
C LEU A 587 1.82 -6.29 -19.45
N GLY A 588 0.68 -6.79 -18.96
CA GLY A 588 0.35 -8.22 -19.00
C GLY A 588 1.29 -9.06 -18.11
N LEU A 589 1.99 -8.43 -17.17
CA LEU A 589 2.92 -9.06 -16.25
C LEU A 589 2.22 -9.62 -15.00
N ALA A 590 0.89 -9.63 -14.98
CA ALA A 590 0.12 -10.20 -13.89
C ALA A 590 0.40 -11.71 -13.78
N GLY A 591 1.13 -12.11 -12.74
CA GLY A 591 1.57 -13.50 -12.54
C GLY A 591 2.97 -13.82 -13.06
N THR A 592 3.62 -12.91 -13.80
CA THR A 592 5.06 -12.97 -14.06
C THR A 592 5.77 -12.30 -12.89
N ALA A 593 5.76 -12.94 -11.71
CA ALA A 593 6.73 -12.58 -10.69
C ALA A 593 8.11 -12.78 -11.34
N ALA A 594 8.74 -11.67 -11.76
CA ALA A 594 10.03 -11.68 -12.43
C ALA A 594 10.99 -12.50 -11.57
N ASP A 595 11.47 -13.60 -12.16
CA ASP A 595 12.57 -14.48 -11.72
C ASP A 595 13.15 -14.11 -10.33
N GLN A 596 12.44 -14.49 -9.26
CA GLN A 596 12.94 -14.29 -7.89
C GLN A 596 14.17 -15.17 -7.73
N SER A 597 15.31 -14.55 -7.45
CA SER A 597 16.57 -15.28 -7.30
C SER A 597 16.45 -16.27 -6.14
N LYS A 598 16.52 -17.57 -6.46
CA LYS A 598 16.37 -18.68 -5.51
C LYS A 598 17.34 -18.47 -4.34
N TRP A 599 16.87 -18.72 -3.12
CA TRP A 599 17.73 -18.70 -1.94
C TRP A 599 18.84 -19.74 -2.05
N VAL A 600 20.09 -19.30 -1.96
CA VAL A 600 21.28 -20.15 -2.01
C VAL A 600 21.56 -20.75 -0.64
N THR A 601 21.65 -22.06 -0.56
CA THR A 601 21.95 -22.77 0.69
C THR A 601 23.45 -23.05 0.83
N LEU A 602 23.91 -23.26 2.06
CA LEU A 602 25.29 -23.66 2.33
C LEU A 602 25.63 -24.99 1.64
N GLN A 603 24.69 -25.94 1.66
CA GLN A 603 24.92 -27.26 1.08
C GLN A 603 25.12 -27.20 -0.44
N GLU A 604 24.37 -26.36 -1.14
CA GLU A 604 24.57 -26.15 -2.59
C GLU A 604 25.98 -25.66 -2.90
N VAL A 605 26.49 -24.69 -2.12
CA VAL A 605 27.87 -24.18 -2.27
C VAL A 605 28.89 -25.28 -1.99
N ARG A 606 28.73 -26.02 -0.87
CA ARG A 606 29.65 -27.10 -0.49
C ARG A 606 29.70 -28.25 -1.50
N ASN A 607 28.60 -28.53 -2.17
CA ASN A 607 28.52 -29.56 -3.22
C ASN A 607 29.27 -29.17 -4.51
N LYS A 608 29.53 -27.86 -4.72
CA LYS A 608 30.26 -27.36 -5.90
C LYS A 608 31.75 -27.11 -5.63
N LEU A 609 32.20 -27.20 -4.39
CA LEU A 609 33.62 -27.05 -4.06
C LEU A 609 34.43 -28.28 -4.50
N PRO A 610 35.55 -28.10 -5.22
CA PRO A 610 36.53 -29.16 -5.46
C PRO A 610 37.03 -29.81 -4.15
N ALA A 611 37.35 -31.10 -4.19
CA ALA A 611 37.66 -31.91 -3.00
C ALA A 611 38.96 -31.51 -2.25
N ASP A 612 39.85 -30.79 -2.92
CA ASP A 612 41.14 -30.25 -2.47
C ASP A 612 41.11 -28.72 -2.25
N SER A 613 39.92 -28.13 -2.32
CA SER A 613 39.71 -26.69 -2.14
C SER A 613 38.98 -26.37 -0.83
N VAL A 614 39.15 -25.14 -0.35
CA VAL A 614 38.37 -24.57 0.75
C VAL A 614 37.94 -23.15 0.41
N LEU A 615 36.69 -22.80 0.74
CA LEU A 615 36.19 -21.44 0.60
C LEU A 615 36.32 -20.69 1.92
N VAL A 616 36.84 -19.47 1.87
CA VAL A 616 36.90 -18.53 2.98
C VAL A 616 35.97 -17.36 2.68
N GLU A 617 34.80 -17.36 3.30
CA GLU A 617 33.80 -16.29 3.17
C GLU A 617 34.01 -15.27 4.28
N PHE A 618 34.52 -14.09 3.93
CA PHE A 618 34.74 -13.02 4.91
C PHE A 618 33.49 -12.17 5.09
N VAL A 619 33.29 -11.61 6.27
CA VAL A 619 32.20 -10.67 6.52
C VAL A 619 32.66 -9.55 7.43
N ARG A 620 32.30 -8.31 7.07
CA ARG A 620 32.36 -7.17 7.99
C ARG A 620 31.00 -7.07 8.69
N LEU A 621 30.94 -7.39 9.97
CA LEU A 621 29.68 -7.40 10.74
C LEU A 621 29.73 -6.47 11.96
N THR A 622 28.57 -6.21 12.56
CA THR A 622 28.42 -5.40 13.77
C THR A 622 27.88 -6.30 14.87
N PRO A 623 28.68 -6.76 15.83
CA PRO A 623 28.16 -7.56 16.94
C PRO A 623 27.18 -6.75 17.78
N TYR A 624 26.18 -7.43 18.36
CA TYR A 624 25.26 -6.85 19.35
C TYR A 624 25.38 -7.60 20.66
N VAL A 625 25.12 -6.92 21.79
CA VAL A 625 25.03 -7.52 23.13
C VAL A 625 23.75 -7.05 23.80
N PHE A 626 23.10 -7.92 24.56
CA PHE A 626 21.92 -7.54 25.33
C PHE A 626 22.34 -6.99 26.70
N GLU A 627 21.98 -5.74 26.96
CA GLU A 627 22.13 -5.04 28.24
C GLU A 627 20.75 -4.78 28.86
N LYS A 628 20.68 -4.22 30.08
CA LYS A 628 19.39 -3.93 30.75
C LYS A 628 18.44 -3.06 29.91
N GLU A 629 18.98 -2.21 29.04
CA GLU A 629 18.23 -1.28 28.19
C GLU A 629 17.95 -1.84 26.78
N GLY A 630 18.37 -3.08 26.49
CA GLY A 630 18.17 -3.76 25.20
C GLY A 630 19.47 -4.09 24.47
N ALA A 631 19.39 -4.27 23.14
CA ALA A 631 20.53 -4.68 22.33
C ALA A 631 21.43 -3.49 21.95
N THR A 632 22.66 -3.47 22.43
CA THR A 632 23.66 -2.44 22.14
C THR A 632 24.65 -2.92 21.08
N SER A 633 24.87 -2.12 20.03
CA SER A 633 25.83 -2.44 18.97
C SER A 633 27.28 -2.22 19.42
N GLN A 634 28.18 -3.11 19.02
CA GLN A 634 29.63 -2.98 19.23
C GLN A 634 30.35 -2.45 17.98
N LYS A 635 31.66 -2.22 18.10
CA LYS A 635 32.52 -1.88 16.96
C LYS A 635 32.48 -2.98 15.89
N HIS A 636 32.52 -2.58 14.62
CA HIS A 636 32.59 -3.53 13.51
C HIS A 636 33.77 -4.50 13.66
N ARG A 637 33.57 -5.75 13.25
CA ARG A 637 34.58 -6.80 13.25
C ARG A 637 34.65 -7.48 11.89
N TYR A 638 35.82 -7.97 11.52
CA TYR A 638 35.95 -8.91 10.42
C TYR A 638 35.88 -10.34 10.96
N ALA A 639 35.07 -11.16 10.32
CA ALA A 639 35.00 -12.59 10.57
C ALA A 639 35.23 -13.36 9.28
N ALA A 640 35.66 -14.61 9.40
CA ALA A 640 35.84 -15.53 8.29
C ALA A 640 35.13 -16.86 8.57
N TRP A 641 34.29 -17.29 7.64
CA TRP A 641 33.77 -18.66 7.62
C TRP A 641 34.64 -19.52 6.72
N ILE A 642 35.24 -20.57 7.30
CA ILE A 642 36.00 -21.60 6.59
C ILE A 642 35.02 -22.70 6.20
N ILE A 643 34.78 -22.83 4.90
CA ILE A 643 33.73 -23.65 4.31
C ILE A 643 34.41 -24.78 3.52
N PRO A 644 34.51 -25.99 4.10
CA PRO A 644 35.09 -27.12 3.40
C PRO A 644 34.07 -27.76 2.43
N PRO A 645 34.52 -28.59 1.48
CA PRO A 645 33.64 -29.34 0.58
C PRO A 645 32.65 -30.21 1.33
N ALA A 646 31.57 -30.63 0.66
CA ALA A 646 30.59 -31.54 1.25
C ALA A 646 31.29 -32.81 1.77
N GLY A 647 31.00 -33.20 3.02
CA GLY A 647 31.60 -34.37 3.67
C GLY A 647 32.96 -34.14 4.36
N ARG A 648 33.60 -32.98 4.22
CA ARG A 648 34.93 -32.66 4.81
C ARG A 648 34.86 -31.90 6.15
N GLY A 649 33.92 -32.22 7.03
CA GLY A 649 33.79 -31.60 8.37
C GLY A 649 32.81 -30.44 8.46
N SER A 650 32.80 -29.71 9.58
CA SER A 650 31.91 -28.56 9.83
C SER A 650 32.53 -27.22 9.44
N VAL A 651 31.69 -26.22 9.17
CA VAL A 651 32.14 -24.84 8.94
C VAL A 651 32.81 -24.30 10.21
N LYS A 652 33.93 -23.59 10.07
CA LYS A 652 34.60 -22.92 11.19
C LYS A 652 34.46 -21.42 11.08
N THR A 653 34.12 -20.76 12.19
CA THR A 653 34.00 -19.30 12.28
C THR A 653 35.21 -18.74 12.99
N ILE A 654 35.96 -17.86 12.33
CA ILE A 654 37.16 -17.21 12.86
C ILE A 654 36.90 -15.71 13.04
N ASP A 655 37.22 -15.17 14.20
CA ASP A 655 37.17 -13.74 14.49
C ASP A 655 38.55 -13.13 14.19
N LEU A 656 38.61 -12.22 13.21
CA LEU A 656 39.85 -11.55 12.82
C LEU A 656 40.11 -10.28 13.61
N GLY A 657 39.16 -9.84 14.44
CA GLY A 657 39.31 -8.65 15.27
C GLY A 657 38.55 -7.42 14.77
N THR A 658 38.87 -6.28 15.38
CA THR A 658 38.18 -5.01 15.12
C THR A 658 38.46 -4.52 13.70
N ALA A 659 37.42 -4.24 12.92
CA ALA A 659 37.56 -3.83 11.53
C ALA A 659 38.38 -2.54 11.37
N SER A 660 38.22 -1.59 12.29
CA SER A 660 38.95 -0.31 12.26
C SER A 660 40.46 -0.48 12.42
N GLU A 661 40.93 -1.51 13.13
CA GLU A 661 42.36 -1.77 13.32
C GLU A 661 42.98 -2.29 12.03
N ILE A 662 42.34 -3.29 11.39
CA ILE A 662 42.79 -3.84 10.10
C ILE A 662 42.72 -2.77 8.99
N GLU A 663 41.63 -1.99 8.95
CA GLU A 663 41.46 -0.89 8.01
C GLU A 663 42.50 0.22 8.21
N ALA A 664 42.92 0.50 9.44
CA ALA A 664 44.00 1.43 9.73
C ALA A 664 45.36 0.91 9.24
N THR A 665 45.65 -0.38 9.43
CA THR A 665 46.86 -1.03 8.88
C THR A 665 46.89 -0.90 7.36
N LEU A 666 45.80 -1.25 6.68
CA LEU A 666 45.67 -1.14 5.22
C LEU A 666 45.85 0.30 4.74
N ARG A 667 45.16 1.26 5.37
CA ARG A 667 45.25 2.67 5.00
C ARG A 667 46.67 3.21 5.15
N THR A 668 47.32 2.94 6.28
CA THR A 668 48.68 3.39 6.57
C THR A 668 49.66 2.75 5.58
N GLY A 669 49.53 1.46 5.34
CA GLY A 669 50.34 0.71 4.39
C GLY A 669 50.23 1.20 2.95
N LEU A 670 49.01 1.36 2.46
CA LEU A 670 48.75 1.86 1.10
C LEU A 670 49.28 3.29 0.93
N GLN A 671 49.12 4.15 1.93
CA GLN A 671 49.71 5.49 1.92
C GLN A 671 51.24 5.44 1.91
N SER A 672 51.86 4.54 2.67
CA SER A 672 53.32 4.32 2.64
C SER A 672 53.82 3.82 1.29
N ILE A 673 53.07 2.96 0.60
CA ILE A 673 53.42 2.48 -0.75
C ILE A 673 53.26 3.60 -1.79
N GLN A 674 52.15 4.35 -1.73
CA GLN A 674 51.90 5.49 -2.62
C GLN A 674 52.95 6.61 -2.46
N LYS A 675 53.33 6.92 -1.21
CA LYS A 675 54.43 7.85 -0.92
C LYS A 675 55.79 7.24 -1.26
N GLY A 676 55.93 5.92 -1.11
CA GLY A 676 57.09 5.13 -1.46
C GLY A 676 57.50 5.33 -2.91
N ALA A 677 56.59 5.27 -3.88
CA ALA A 677 56.92 5.53 -5.29
C ALA A 677 57.58 6.92 -5.53
N ALA A 678 57.20 7.94 -4.75
CA ALA A 678 57.82 9.27 -4.79
C ALA A 678 59.11 9.36 -3.93
N GLN A 679 59.21 8.59 -2.84
CA GLN A 679 60.37 8.52 -1.94
C GLN A 679 61.48 7.58 -2.40
N THR A 680 61.20 6.56 -3.23
CA THR A 680 62.21 5.64 -3.79
C THR A 680 63.23 6.40 -4.65
N LEU A 681 62.80 7.53 -5.24
CA LEU A 681 63.67 8.49 -5.95
C LEU A 681 64.58 9.32 -5.01
N GLN A 682 64.33 9.36 -3.70
CA GLN A 682 65.06 10.18 -2.72
C GLN A 682 65.79 9.39 -1.61
N THR A 683 65.30 8.20 -1.21
CA THR A 683 65.83 7.45 -0.05
C THR A 683 66.32 6.02 -0.35
N GLY A 684 66.20 5.56 -1.60
CA GLY A 684 66.70 4.27 -2.08
C GLY A 684 65.77 3.06 -1.86
N GLU A 685 65.93 2.00 -2.66
CA GLU A 685 65.05 0.82 -2.70
C GLU A 685 64.91 0.06 -1.36
N SER A 686 65.94 0.10 -0.51
CA SER A 686 66.00 -0.68 0.73
C SER A 686 64.94 -0.27 1.77
N GLN A 687 64.72 1.03 1.96
CA GLN A 687 63.73 1.52 2.94
C GLN A 687 62.29 1.28 2.47
N ALA A 688 62.01 1.41 1.17
CA ALA A 688 60.70 1.11 0.60
C ALA A 688 60.34 -0.38 0.73
N LYS A 689 61.33 -1.27 0.53
CA LYS A 689 61.18 -2.72 0.76
C LYS A 689 60.87 -3.02 2.22
N GLN A 690 61.58 -2.41 3.17
CA GLN A 690 61.35 -2.63 4.60
C GLN A 690 59.96 -2.15 5.06
N ALA A 691 59.49 -1.01 4.57
CA ALA A 691 58.15 -0.50 4.87
C ALA A 691 57.05 -1.45 4.34
N THR A 692 57.23 -1.97 3.13
CA THR A 692 56.31 -2.94 2.52
C THR A 692 56.32 -4.26 3.28
N GLN A 693 57.48 -4.77 3.68
CA GLN A 693 57.59 -6.00 4.49
C GLN A 693 56.89 -5.85 5.85
N LYS A 694 57.07 -4.71 6.55
CA LYS A 694 56.37 -4.44 7.82
C LYS A 694 54.86 -4.43 7.64
N LEU A 695 54.36 -3.83 6.55
CA LEU A 695 52.94 -3.86 6.22
C LEU A 695 52.45 -5.29 5.99
N LEU A 696 53.12 -6.05 5.11
CA LEU A 696 52.72 -7.41 4.77
C LEU A 696 52.74 -8.32 6.01
N GLN A 697 53.72 -8.15 6.90
CA GLN A 697 53.77 -8.88 8.16
C GLN A 697 52.60 -8.54 9.09
N ALA A 698 52.27 -7.25 9.24
CA ALA A 698 51.13 -6.82 10.06
C ALA A 698 49.81 -7.35 9.49
N LEU A 699 49.62 -7.29 8.17
CA LEU A 699 48.45 -7.85 7.50
C LEU A 699 48.40 -9.36 7.66
N PHE A 700 49.52 -10.06 7.52
CA PHE A 700 49.59 -11.51 7.77
C PHE A 700 49.11 -11.86 9.17
N GLN A 701 49.63 -11.19 10.20
CA GLN A 701 49.25 -11.42 11.61
C GLN A 701 47.76 -11.16 11.86
N GLN A 702 47.21 -10.10 11.27
CA GLN A 702 45.82 -9.71 11.47
C GLN A 702 44.82 -10.53 10.63
N THR A 703 45.25 -11.14 9.52
CA THR A 703 44.33 -11.72 8.54
C THR A 703 44.58 -13.19 8.24
N LEU A 704 45.73 -13.57 7.68
CA LEU A 704 45.99 -14.96 7.23
C LEU A 704 46.42 -15.87 8.37
N GLN A 705 47.20 -15.37 9.34
CA GLN A 705 47.72 -16.17 10.44
C GLN A 705 46.62 -16.88 11.26
N PRO A 706 45.50 -16.23 11.63
CA PRO A 706 44.41 -16.91 12.34
C PRO A 706 43.72 -18.01 11.52
N LEU A 707 43.86 -17.99 10.20
CA LEU A 707 43.20 -18.93 9.29
C LEU A 707 44.07 -20.16 9.01
N LEU A 708 45.40 -20.02 9.03
CA LEU A 708 46.35 -21.07 8.66
C LEU A 708 46.05 -22.46 9.25
N PRO A 709 45.71 -22.62 10.55
CA PRO A 709 45.42 -23.93 11.12
C PRO A 709 44.26 -24.67 10.44
N HIS A 710 43.42 -23.97 9.68
CA HIS A 710 42.24 -24.51 8.99
C HIS A 710 42.41 -24.62 7.47
N LEU A 711 43.55 -24.16 6.93
CA LEU A 711 43.82 -24.14 5.49
C LEU A 711 44.87 -25.18 5.06
N GLN A 712 45.69 -25.69 5.99
CA GLN A 712 46.86 -26.55 5.69
C GLN A 712 46.53 -27.82 4.89
N ASP A 713 45.33 -28.37 5.05
CA ASP A 713 44.89 -29.60 4.35
C ASP A 713 44.42 -29.36 2.90
N TYR A 714 44.42 -28.11 2.44
CA TYR A 714 43.88 -27.71 1.15
C TYR A 714 44.96 -27.06 0.29
N GLN A 715 45.00 -27.42 -1.00
CA GLN A 715 45.91 -26.78 -1.97
C GLN A 715 45.30 -25.50 -2.52
N GLN A 716 43.99 -25.49 -2.78
CA GLN A 716 43.30 -24.33 -3.32
C GLN A 716 42.50 -23.59 -2.23
N VAL A 717 42.75 -22.28 -2.11
CA VAL A 717 42.02 -21.40 -1.20
C VAL A 717 41.19 -20.41 -2.02
N ILE A 718 39.88 -20.59 -1.99
CA ILE A 718 38.92 -19.70 -2.64
C ILE A 718 38.57 -18.60 -1.63
N LEU A 719 38.96 -17.37 -1.90
CA LEU A 719 38.70 -16.21 -1.04
C LEU A 719 37.47 -15.45 -1.55
N ALA A 720 36.56 -15.13 -0.62
CA ALA A 720 35.48 -14.16 -0.84
C ALA A 720 35.60 -12.97 0.11
N PRO A 721 36.52 -12.02 -0.17
CA PRO A 721 36.75 -10.87 0.70
C PRO A 721 35.51 -9.99 0.85
N ASP A 722 35.45 -9.22 1.94
CA ASP A 722 34.42 -8.22 2.18
C ASP A 722 35.06 -6.87 2.53
N ALA A 723 34.38 -5.78 2.17
CA ALA A 723 34.84 -4.41 2.41
C ALA A 723 36.33 -4.20 2.08
N SER A 724 37.14 -3.74 3.05
CA SER A 724 38.56 -3.40 2.80
C SER A 724 39.46 -4.62 2.63
N LEU A 725 38.99 -5.84 2.92
CA LEU A 725 39.80 -7.06 2.75
C LEU A 725 40.09 -7.38 1.28
N TRP A 726 39.36 -6.77 0.34
CA TRP A 726 39.70 -6.80 -1.09
C TRP A 726 41.07 -6.16 -1.40
N LEU A 727 41.57 -5.30 -0.51
CA LEU A 727 42.85 -4.61 -0.66
C LEU A 727 44.03 -5.40 -0.07
N VAL A 728 43.77 -6.53 0.59
CA VAL A 728 44.82 -7.38 1.17
C VAL A 728 45.50 -8.17 0.05
N PRO A 729 46.83 -8.10 -0.10
CA PRO A 729 47.55 -8.85 -1.12
C PRO A 729 47.82 -10.28 -0.63
N TRP A 730 46.76 -11.10 -0.53
CA TRP A 730 46.80 -12.42 0.14
C TRP A 730 47.94 -13.33 -0.33
N ALA A 731 48.18 -13.40 -1.64
CA ALA A 731 49.25 -14.19 -2.25
C ALA A 731 50.67 -13.74 -1.83
N ALA A 732 50.84 -12.45 -1.51
CA ALA A 732 52.11 -11.84 -1.13
C ALA A 732 52.30 -11.73 0.39
N LEU A 733 51.42 -12.32 1.20
CA LEU A 733 51.59 -12.34 2.65
C LEU A 733 52.73 -13.31 3.03
N PRO A 734 53.67 -12.91 3.91
CA PRO A 734 54.77 -13.77 4.32
C PRO A 734 54.28 -14.88 5.25
N LEU A 735 54.61 -16.12 4.94
CA LEU A 735 54.38 -17.27 5.82
C LEU A 735 55.53 -17.41 6.84
N ASP A 736 56.74 -17.14 6.38
CA ASP A 736 57.98 -17.07 7.17
C ASP A 736 58.96 -16.08 6.50
N GLU A 737 60.22 -16.04 6.96
CA GLU A 737 61.21 -15.07 6.47
C GLU A 737 61.49 -15.17 4.95
N ASN A 738 61.26 -16.33 4.33
CA ASN A 738 61.65 -16.61 2.95
C ASN A 738 60.52 -17.07 2.04
N ARG A 739 59.32 -17.36 2.57
CA ARG A 739 58.20 -17.87 1.77
C ARG A 739 56.97 -16.98 1.85
N PHE A 740 56.31 -16.83 0.71
CA PHE A 740 55.02 -16.16 0.58
C PHE A 740 53.86 -17.15 0.47
N ALA A 741 52.64 -16.70 0.80
CA ALA A 741 51.46 -17.54 0.80
C ALA A 741 51.17 -18.21 -0.55
N VAL A 742 51.51 -17.57 -1.67
CA VAL A 742 51.37 -18.13 -3.03
C VAL A 742 52.20 -19.39 -3.27
N GLU A 743 53.27 -19.60 -2.50
CA GLU A 743 54.12 -20.79 -2.61
C GLU A 743 53.50 -22.02 -1.93
N GLN A 744 52.50 -21.82 -1.07
CA GLN A 744 51.78 -22.90 -0.39
C GLN A 744 50.35 -23.08 -0.92
N PHE A 745 49.68 -22.00 -1.30
CA PHE A 745 48.26 -22.01 -1.67
C PHE A 745 48.02 -21.43 -3.06
N GLU A 746 47.16 -22.10 -3.82
CA GLU A 746 46.56 -21.53 -5.02
C GLU A 746 45.35 -20.67 -4.63
N PHE A 747 45.46 -19.35 -4.77
CA PHE A 747 44.37 -18.42 -4.44
C PHE A 747 43.44 -18.17 -5.63
N ARG A 748 42.14 -18.38 -5.41
CA ARG A 748 41.07 -17.98 -6.33
C ARG A 748 40.17 -16.95 -5.66
N TYR A 749 39.75 -15.91 -6.37
CA TYR A 749 38.87 -14.88 -5.82
C TYR A 749 37.47 -14.99 -6.39
N VAL A 750 36.48 -14.86 -5.51
CA VAL A 750 35.05 -14.76 -5.86
C VAL A 750 34.43 -13.63 -5.05
N VAL A 751 33.32 -13.06 -5.50
CA VAL A 751 32.61 -12.03 -4.71
C VAL A 751 31.86 -12.64 -3.53
N SER A 752 31.39 -13.86 -3.73
CA SER A 752 30.78 -14.70 -2.71
C SER A 752 30.83 -16.16 -3.17
N GLY A 753 30.80 -17.10 -2.21
CA GLY A 753 30.70 -18.54 -2.49
C GLY A 753 29.54 -18.91 -3.43
N ARG A 754 28.49 -18.09 -3.49
CA ARG A 754 27.37 -18.31 -4.41
C ARG A 754 27.77 -18.29 -5.89
N GLU A 755 28.87 -17.64 -6.26
CA GLU A 755 29.33 -17.59 -7.65
C GLU A 755 29.74 -18.96 -8.18
N LEU A 756 30.09 -19.89 -7.29
CA LEU A 756 30.39 -21.29 -7.62
C LEU A 756 29.17 -22.03 -8.20
N LEU A 757 27.96 -21.49 -8.03
CA LEU A 757 26.71 -22.07 -8.53
C LEU A 757 26.35 -21.62 -9.94
N LYS A 758 26.93 -20.51 -10.44
CA LYS A 758 26.66 -20.03 -11.79
C LYS A 758 27.31 -21.01 -12.77
N GLU A 759 26.50 -21.60 -13.67
CA GLU A 759 27.02 -22.46 -14.73
C GLU A 759 28.11 -21.71 -15.50
N THR A 760 29.22 -22.40 -15.78
CA THR A 760 30.20 -22.02 -16.80
C THR A 760 29.57 -22.09 -18.18
N SER A 761 28.55 -21.27 -18.45
CA SER A 761 28.04 -21.05 -19.79
C SER A 761 29.07 -20.21 -20.56
N SER A 762 29.69 -20.85 -21.56
CA SER A 762 30.61 -20.34 -22.58
C SER A 762 32.03 -19.92 -22.15
N ARG A 763 32.88 -20.92 -21.90
CA ARG A 763 34.24 -20.96 -22.49
C ARG A 763 34.40 -22.31 -23.17
N GLY A 764 33.98 -22.39 -24.43
CA GLY A 764 34.12 -23.59 -25.25
C GLY A 764 33.61 -23.32 -26.67
N ALA A 765 34.56 -23.33 -27.61
CA ALA A 765 34.48 -23.10 -29.06
C ALA A 765 34.37 -21.64 -29.52
#